data_AF-A0A485LC77-F1
#
_entry.id   AF-A0A485LC77-F1
#
_cell.length_a   1.000
_cell.length_b   1.000
_cell.length_c   1.000
_cell.angle_alpha   90.00
_cell.angle_beta   90.00
_cell.angle_gamma   90.00
#
_symmetry.space_group_name_H-M   'P 1'
#
loop_
_entity.id
_entity.type
_entity.pdbx_description
1 polymer ?
#
loop_
_entity_poly.entity_id
_entity_poly.type
_entity_poly.pdbx_seq_one_letter_code
_entity_poly.pdbx_strand_id
1 'polypeptide(L)'
;MRPSRASQYVVVKEKGGALLDRLVHVINRIVSPPTQRRIARGYHVTTVWLGSLLGTAVLFLVCVDAVANNWALNDFIGNALQFRTPVAPMQSLADLPAYYSFATGFAPSNLSLVGYWMIDTAVQEIASDSSDIYLLTAGTYHVTGPDMDFCNGFARTFTVDLTRPVKLAFVEDSITFLLGDAISHAFTDDLVAKQAPNTSTIKSLTDMGYRGTRMQTKLQMTTTIPIKNSSATQLILATYYRVYSKAYCTGCNPMAEVNRGTCNLTLTYTDATRRVKVSVSKMVLGAEHDVGLMFHRDVYSTIAAVIKYIAIFIASAGFLASRKTVQWREEDATKVETLWHKLVDMIAPKYFPHLSHTLRFDLFCYNSDLFVLLFVVSNILDMNSAFMFIREVHVINQYDVHFTMSLQLFALSTRLLWFNLGMLKLAKLFVHVISPAAYCGDSVVMPLLNLSSVTALYLSAILLFYVPEYVEYNNSLRADIKSRAEQLDGVFVDFFNSFYVRGMPAIVIGLVLNMVGVLAFDHVTMWAFWRRLQKNSLSRQAMYNSTSVLCDFVSDVHEVDNDEPTTDASHRRTTTDKSVVMQCKARRLSTLQWYFMSHMVCFGLPERELSKKKSAAAAATTAAAKDDNATGDGKTILYVVGQSESGHLHLLDDHLVDVKSLAFNIKILRDTAVEIK
;
A
#
# COMPACT_ATOMS: atom_id res chain seq x y z
N MET A 1 -41.00 -28.40 51.17
CA MET A 1 -39.85 -28.02 52.03
C MET A 1 -38.78 -27.33 51.18
N ARG A 2 -37.77 -26.72 51.82
CA ARG A 2 -36.59 -26.06 51.21
C ARG A 2 -35.66 -27.04 50.46
N PRO A 3 -34.65 -26.59 49.66
CA PRO A 3 -34.48 -25.29 49.00
C PRO A 3 -33.96 -25.35 47.53
N SER A 4 -33.85 -24.16 46.93
CA SER A 4 -33.06 -23.81 45.73
C SER A 4 -31.62 -24.39 45.69
N ARG A 5 -31.14 -24.67 44.46
CA ARG A 5 -29.73 -24.59 44.07
C ARG A 5 -29.56 -23.44 43.07
N ALA A 6 -28.76 -22.43 43.42
CA ALA A 6 -28.36 -21.38 42.49
C ALA A 6 -27.11 -21.80 41.70
N SER A 7 -27.08 -21.53 40.40
CA SER A 7 -25.84 -21.61 39.60
C SER A 7 -25.16 -20.24 39.60
N GLN A 8 -23.93 -20.15 40.11
CA GLN A 8 -23.17 -18.89 40.14
C GLN A 8 -22.51 -18.64 38.78
N TYR A 9 -23.05 -17.71 38.00
CA TYR A 9 -22.30 -17.10 36.91
C TYR A 9 -21.18 -16.23 37.48
N VAL A 10 -19.93 -16.62 37.22
CA VAL A 10 -18.75 -15.86 37.63
C VAL A 10 -18.64 -14.62 36.76
N VAL A 11 -18.99 -13.45 37.32
CA VAL A 11 -18.73 -12.16 36.67
C VAL A 11 -17.23 -11.92 36.65
N VAL A 12 -16.61 -12.10 35.48
CA VAL A 12 -15.19 -11.78 35.26
C VAL A 12 -15.03 -10.26 35.25
N LYS A 13 -14.83 -9.69 36.44
CA LYS A 13 -14.62 -8.27 36.67
C LYS A 13 -13.34 -7.81 35.96
N GLU A 14 -13.40 -6.66 35.30
CA GLU A 14 -12.32 -6.11 34.47
C GLU A 14 -10.97 -6.07 35.20
N LYS A 15 -9.95 -6.69 34.61
CA LYS A 15 -8.54 -6.59 35.07
C LYS A 15 -7.61 -5.87 34.10
N GLY A 16 -8.03 -5.64 32.84
CA GLY A 16 -7.21 -4.98 31.83
C GLY A 16 -6.97 -3.49 32.10
N GLY A 17 -8.01 -2.75 32.51
CA GLY A 17 -7.91 -1.29 32.74
C GLY A 17 -6.91 -0.92 33.84
N ALA A 18 -6.80 -1.73 34.90
CA ALA A 18 -6.04 -1.42 36.11
C ALA A 18 -4.53 -1.18 35.91
N LEU A 19 -3.93 -1.68 34.82
CA LEU A 19 -2.52 -1.43 34.48
C LEU A 19 -2.35 -0.09 33.73
N LEU A 20 -3.24 0.18 32.77
CA LEU A 20 -3.29 1.44 32.02
C LEU A 20 -3.67 2.62 32.93
N ASP A 21 -4.59 2.43 33.87
CA ASP A 21 -4.99 3.45 34.84
C ASP A 21 -3.84 3.86 35.77
N ARG A 22 -2.95 2.92 36.12
CA ARG A 22 -1.72 3.22 36.87
C ARG A 22 -0.74 4.06 36.05
N LEU A 23 -0.53 3.75 34.77
CA LEU A 23 0.29 4.57 33.87
C LEU A 23 -0.30 5.98 33.67
N VAL A 24 -1.62 6.08 33.47
CA VAL A 24 -2.31 7.37 33.35
C VAL A 24 -2.22 8.18 34.65
N HIS A 25 -2.28 7.54 35.83
CA HIS A 25 -2.04 8.24 37.11
C HIS A 25 -0.62 8.78 37.26
N VAL A 26 0.39 8.15 36.66
CA VAL A 26 1.76 8.69 36.61
C VAL A 26 1.82 9.90 35.67
N ILE A 27 1.27 9.80 34.46
CA ILE A 27 1.26 10.90 33.47
C ILE A 27 0.51 12.13 34.00
N ASN A 28 -0.64 11.93 34.65
CA ASN A 28 -1.45 13.00 35.26
C ASN A 28 -0.82 13.61 36.53
N ARG A 29 0.25 13.03 37.09
CA ARG A 29 1.09 13.70 38.10
C ARG A 29 2.16 14.61 37.50
N ILE A 30 2.52 14.42 36.23
CA ILE A 30 3.65 15.08 35.57
C ILE A 30 3.21 16.35 34.81
N VAL A 31 2.01 16.35 34.20
CA VAL A 31 1.52 17.48 33.38
C VAL A 31 0.28 18.11 34.01
N SER A 32 0.33 19.41 34.29
CA SER A 32 -0.78 20.11 34.94
C SER A 32 -2.00 20.31 34.02
N PRO A 33 -3.25 20.31 34.54
CA PRO A 33 -4.46 20.45 33.74
C PRO A 33 -4.55 21.65 32.77
N PRO A 34 -4.11 22.88 33.11
CA PRO A 34 -4.13 23.99 32.13
C PRO A 34 -3.12 23.77 31.00
N THR A 35 -1.99 23.11 31.28
CA THR A 35 -0.99 22.73 30.27
C THR A 35 -1.53 21.63 29.36
N GLN A 36 -2.19 20.60 29.92
CA GLN A 36 -2.90 19.59 29.12
C GLN A 36 -3.94 20.23 28.18
N ARG A 37 -4.75 21.18 28.66
CA ARG A 37 -5.74 21.90 27.83
C ARG A 37 -5.10 22.76 26.72
N ARG A 38 -3.94 23.38 26.98
CA ARG A 38 -3.19 24.13 25.95
C ARG A 38 -2.56 23.20 24.92
N ILE A 39 -1.96 22.08 25.35
CA ILE A 39 -1.42 21.04 24.47
C ILE A 39 -2.53 20.45 23.59
N ALA A 40 -3.70 20.12 24.15
CA ALA A 40 -4.83 19.59 23.38
C ALA A 40 -5.31 20.57 22.29
N ARG A 41 -5.43 21.87 22.59
CA ARG A 41 -5.77 22.88 21.57
C ARG A 41 -4.70 23.01 20.48
N GLY A 42 -3.42 23.05 20.87
CA GLY A 42 -2.31 23.09 19.91
C GLY A 42 -2.24 21.84 19.03
N TYR A 43 -2.47 20.66 19.61
CA TYR A 43 -2.56 19.39 18.91
C TYR A 43 -3.69 19.40 17.87
N HIS A 44 -4.93 19.76 18.25
CA HIS A 44 -6.06 19.79 17.32
C HIS A 44 -5.86 20.78 16.15
N VAL A 45 -5.29 21.96 16.38
CA VAL A 45 -5.02 22.92 15.29
C VAL A 45 -3.91 22.37 14.36
N THR A 46 -2.79 21.91 14.92
CA THR A 46 -1.64 21.44 14.12
C THR A 46 -1.97 20.16 13.34
N THR A 47 -2.69 19.21 13.93
CA THR A 47 -3.04 17.94 13.27
C THR A 47 -4.02 18.12 12.11
N VAL A 48 -4.97 19.07 12.20
CA VAL A 48 -5.89 19.37 11.09
C VAL A 48 -5.14 19.99 9.90
N TRP A 49 -4.23 20.94 10.13
CA TRP A 49 -3.41 21.50 9.04
C TRP A 49 -2.44 20.47 8.45
N LEU A 50 -1.72 19.73 9.30
CA LEU A 50 -0.78 18.70 8.87
C LEU A 50 -1.47 17.58 8.09
N GLY A 51 -2.60 17.05 8.58
CA GLY A 51 -3.37 16.02 7.89
C GLY A 51 -3.97 16.50 6.56
N SER A 52 -4.24 17.79 6.40
CA SER A 52 -4.68 18.38 5.13
C SER A 52 -3.54 18.53 4.12
N LEU A 53 -2.34 18.93 4.58
CA LEU A 53 -1.13 18.98 3.77
C LEU A 53 -0.73 17.57 3.29
N LEU A 54 -0.65 16.61 4.21
CA LEU A 54 -0.35 15.21 3.91
C LEU A 54 -1.40 14.58 3.00
N GLY A 55 -2.70 14.85 3.21
CA GLY A 55 -3.76 14.38 2.32
C GLY A 55 -3.66 14.94 0.90
N THR A 56 -3.20 16.18 0.75
CA THR A 56 -2.94 16.78 -0.57
C THR A 56 -1.73 16.12 -1.24
N ALA A 57 -0.67 15.83 -0.47
CA ALA A 57 0.52 15.14 -0.96
C ALA A 57 0.23 13.69 -1.38
N VAL A 58 -0.54 12.93 -0.59
CA VAL A 58 -0.92 11.55 -0.94
C VAL A 58 -1.87 11.53 -2.15
N LEU A 59 -2.80 12.48 -2.28
CA LEU A 59 -3.61 12.63 -3.49
C LEU A 59 -2.74 12.91 -4.72
N PHE A 60 -1.75 13.79 -4.62
CA PHE A 60 -0.79 14.04 -5.70
C PHE A 60 0.00 12.77 -6.07
N LEU A 61 0.47 11.99 -5.09
CA LEU A 61 1.15 10.72 -5.33
C LEU A 61 0.23 9.67 -6.00
N VAL A 62 -1.05 9.61 -5.65
CA VAL A 62 -2.04 8.75 -6.34
C VAL A 62 -2.28 9.20 -7.79
N CYS A 63 -2.29 10.50 -8.06
CA CYS A 63 -2.35 11.02 -9.44
C CYS A 63 -1.07 10.70 -10.24
N VAL A 64 0.11 10.77 -9.63
CA VAL A 64 1.36 10.31 -10.24
C VAL A 64 1.31 8.81 -10.52
N ASP A 65 0.80 8.00 -9.59
CA ASP A 65 0.67 6.55 -9.76
C ASP A 65 -0.35 6.14 -10.84
N ALA A 66 -1.40 6.93 -11.04
CA ALA A 66 -2.41 6.70 -12.07
C ALA A 66 -1.97 7.17 -13.48
N VAL A 67 -0.83 7.86 -13.60
CA VAL A 67 -0.35 8.44 -14.87
C VAL A 67 1.09 8.01 -15.17
N ALA A 68 2.07 8.43 -14.37
CA ALA A 68 3.49 8.14 -14.61
C ALA A 68 3.84 6.65 -14.41
N ASN A 69 3.15 5.98 -13.49
CA ASN A 69 3.31 4.55 -13.22
C ASN A 69 2.28 3.68 -13.99
N ASN A 70 1.71 4.21 -15.08
CA ASN A 70 0.98 3.43 -16.07
C ASN A 70 1.99 2.97 -17.14
N TRP A 71 2.29 1.66 -17.17
CA TRP A 71 3.34 1.10 -18.03
C TRP A 71 3.09 1.35 -19.52
N ALA A 72 1.83 1.30 -19.97
CA ALA A 72 1.48 1.59 -21.37
C ALA A 72 1.68 3.07 -21.74
N LEU A 73 1.57 3.99 -20.77
CA LEU A 73 1.83 5.42 -21.01
C LEU A 73 3.33 5.74 -20.98
N ASN A 74 4.10 5.09 -20.10
CA ASN A 74 5.56 5.23 -20.05
C ASN A 74 6.22 4.58 -21.29
N ASP A 75 5.71 3.44 -21.77
CA ASP A 75 6.08 2.82 -23.05
C ASP A 75 5.80 3.73 -24.26
N PHE A 76 4.65 4.42 -24.28
CA PHE A 76 4.25 5.29 -25.39
C PHE A 76 4.94 6.68 -25.41
N ILE A 77 5.21 7.27 -24.25
CA ILE A 77 5.80 8.63 -24.13
C ILE A 77 7.31 8.59 -23.84
N GLY A 78 7.84 7.46 -23.36
CA GLY A 78 9.22 7.29 -22.96
C GLY A 78 10.22 7.25 -24.12
N ASN A 79 11.44 7.67 -23.85
CA ASN A 79 12.55 7.67 -24.83
C ASN A 79 13.31 6.33 -24.84
N ALA A 80 12.69 5.23 -24.41
CA ALA A 80 13.35 3.94 -24.19
C ALA A 80 13.69 3.21 -25.51
N LEU A 81 13.01 3.55 -26.61
CA LEU A 81 13.31 3.02 -27.95
C LEU A 81 14.77 3.24 -28.37
N GLN A 82 15.50 4.18 -27.77
CA GLN A 82 16.95 4.33 -27.98
C GLN A 82 17.75 3.04 -27.69
N PHE A 83 17.29 2.20 -26.77
CA PHE A 83 17.95 0.94 -26.39
C PHE A 83 17.84 -0.17 -27.46
N ARG A 84 17.00 0.02 -28.49
CA ARG A 84 16.89 -0.84 -29.67
C ARG A 84 18.09 -0.73 -30.61
N THR A 85 18.75 0.43 -30.64
CA THR A 85 19.90 0.76 -31.52
C THR A 85 20.96 -0.35 -31.72
N PRO A 86 21.50 -1.03 -30.69
CA PRO A 86 22.50 -2.09 -30.87
C PRO A 86 21.95 -3.40 -31.46
N VAL A 87 20.66 -3.68 -31.30
CA VAL A 87 20.03 -4.97 -31.67
C VAL A 87 19.05 -4.88 -32.84
N ALA A 88 18.70 -3.67 -33.30
CA ALA A 88 17.81 -3.43 -34.43
C ALA A 88 18.10 -4.21 -35.74
N PRO A 89 19.35 -4.63 -36.07
CA PRO A 89 19.62 -5.47 -37.24
C PRO A 89 19.38 -6.98 -37.04
N MET A 90 19.12 -7.44 -35.81
CA MET A 90 19.14 -8.86 -35.45
C MET A 90 17.75 -9.49 -35.58
N GLN A 91 17.70 -10.76 -35.98
CA GLN A 91 16.50 -11.61 -35.85
C GLN A 91 16.64 -12.62 -34.71
N SER A 92 17.87 -12.82 -34.20
CA SER A 92 18.22 -13.74 -33.13
C SER A 92 19.55 -13.37 -32.47
N LEU A 93 19.86 -14.00 -31.33
CA LEU A 93 21.18 -13.92 -30.69
C LEU A 93 22.31 -14.48 -31.58
N ALA A 94 21.99 -15.39 -32.51
CA ALA A 94 22.94 -16.00 -33.43
C ALA A 94 23.48 -15.02 -34.48
N ASP A 95 22.82 -13.89 -34.71
CA ASP A 95 23.24 -12.88 -35.69
C ASP A 95 24.36 -11.96 -35.18
N LEU A 96 24.43 -11.72 -33.86
CA LEU A 96 25.36 -10.75 -33.27
C LEU A 96 26.84 -10.99 -33.66
N PRO A 97 27.38 -12.22 -33.74
CA PRO A 97 28.77 -12.47 -34.17
C PRO A 97 29.10 -11.98 -35.59
N ALA A 98 28.12 -11.72 -36.45
CA ALA A 98 28.34 -11.10 -37.76
C ALA A 98 28.58 -9.58 -37.68
N TYR A 99 28.07 -8.93 -36.62
CA TYR A 99 28.13 -7.48 -36.40
C TYR A 99 29.09 -7.05 -35.28
N TYR A 100 29.47 -7.97 -34.38
CA TYR A 100 30.24 -7.71 -33.17
C TYR A 100 31.40 -8.68 -32.99
N SER A 101 32.59 -8.14 -32.71
CA SER A 101 33.76 -8.92 -32.30
C SER A 101 33.63 -9.33 -30.84
N PHE A 102 33.38 -10.62 -30.58
CA PHE A 102 33.22 -11.14 -29.23
C PHE A 102 34.56 -11.36 -28.51
N ALA A 103 34.58 -11.15 -27.18
CA ALA A 103 35.72 -11.51 -26.35
C ALA A 103 35.94 -13.05 -26.33
N THR A 104 37.20 -13.49 -26.25
CA THR A 104 37.55 -14.92 -26.38
C THR A 104 36.83 -15.80 -25.34
N GLY A 105 35.90 -16.64 -25.83
CA GLY A 105 35.07 -17.53 -25.03
C GLY A 105 33.91 -16.85 -24.27
N PHE A 106 33.51 -15.65 -24.68
CA PHE A 106 32.33 -14.94 -24.18
C PHE A 106 31.34 -14.67 -25.33
N ALA A 107 31.30 -15.58 -26.31
CA ALA A 107 30.33 -15.56 -27.40
C ALA A 107 29.01 -16.22 -26.95
N PRO A 108 27.89 -16.03 -27.68
CA PRO A 108 26.62 -16.71 -27.36
C PRO A 108 26.73 -18.23 -27.20
N SER A 109 27.63 -18.87 -27.96
CA SER A 109 27.93 -20.31 -27.88
C SER A 109 28.70 -20.75 -26.61
N ASN A 110 28.90 -19.86 -25.63
CA ASN A 110 29.53 -20.16 -24.34
C ASN A 110 28.57 -19.99 -23.15
N LEU A 111 27.28 -19.70 -23.41
CA LEU A 111 26.24 -19.61 -22.38
C LEU A 111 25.67 -20.99 -22.05
N SER A 112 25.04 -21.11 -20.87
CA SER A 112 24.10 -22.20 -20.59
C SER A 112 22.88 -22.13 -21.51
N LEU A 113 22.16 -23.24 -21.67
CA LEU A 113 21.00 -23.34 -22.56
C LEU A 113 19.90 -22.33 -22.17
N VAL A 114 19.64 -22.18 -20.88
CA VAL A 114 18.68 -21.19 -20.35
C VAL A 114 19.24 -19.77 -20.44
N GLY A 115 20.54 -19.59 -20.20
CA GLY A 115 21.22 -18.31 -20.33
C GLY A 115 21.16 -17.76 -21.75
N TYR A 116 21.32 -18.62 -22.77
CA TYR A 116 21.10 -18.31 -24.19
C TYR A 116 19.65 -17.89 -24.44
N TRP A 117 18.67 -18.75 -24.11
CA TRP A 117 17.25 -18.47 -24.34
C TRP A 117 16.79 -17.15 -23.71
N MET A 118 17.22 -16.87 -22.48
CA MET A 118 16.88 -15.64 -21.75
C MET A 118 17.34 -14.35 -22.43
N ILE A 119 18.51 -14.37 -23.08
CA ILE A 119 19.06 -13.18 -23.74
C ILE A 119 18.72 -13.13 -25.23
N ASP A 120 18.48 -14.28 -25.87
CA ASP A 120 17.91 -14.39 -27.20
C ASP A 120 16.48 -13.83 -27.24
N THR A 121 15.61 -14.25 -26.31
CA THR A 121 14.25 -13.69 -26.15
C THR A 121 14.30 -12.16 -25.98
N ALA A 122 15.17 -11.64 -25.10
CA ALA A 122 15.29 -10.20 -24.89
C ALA A 122 15.86 -9.47 -26.12
N VAL A 123 16.80 -10.06 -26.87
CA VAL A 123 17.30 -9.49 -28.14
C VAL A 123 16.20 -9.46 -29.20
N GLN A 124 15.44 -10.54 -29.35
CA GLN A 124 14.35 -10.65 -30.32
C GLN A 124 13.24 -9.63 -30.04
N GLU A 125 12.72 -9.59 -28.81
CA GLU A 125 11.65 -8.66 -28.42
C GLU A 125 12.09 -7.19 -28.62
N ILE A 126 13.28 -6.81 -28.13
CA ILE A 126 13.79 -5.44 -28.27
C ILE A 126 14.09 -5.08 -29.72
N ALA A 127 14.56 -6.02 -30.56
CA ALA A 127 14.80 -5.77 -31.98
C ALA A 127 13.51 -5.68 -32.80
N SER A 128 12.49 -6.45 -32.43
CA SER A 128 11.17 -6.47 -33.03
C SER A 128 10.35 -5.20 -32.77
N ASP A 129 9.22 -5.09 -33.45
CA ASP A 129 8.18 -4.09 -33.18
C ASP A 129 6.96 -4.76 -32.50
N SER A 130 7.23 -5.68 -31.55
CA SER A 130 6.18 -6.50 -30.94
C SER A 130 5.22 -5.68 -30.07
N SER A 131 3.98 -6.15 -29.98
CA SER A 131 2.99 -5.66 -29.03
C SER A 131 3.15 -6.25 -27.63
N ASP A 132 4.21 -7.02 -27.38
CA ASP A 132 4.22 -8.06 -26.37
C ASP A 132 5.19 -7.75 -25.20
N ILE A 133 5.97 -6.67 -25.35
CA ILE A 133 6.74 -6.02 -24.27
C ILE A 133 6.29 -4.57 -24.02
N TYR A 134 6.55 -4.07 -22.82
CA TYR A 134 6.72 -2.65 -22.52
C TYR A 134 8.21 -2.35 -22.41
N LEU A 135 8.69 -1.33 -23.12
CA LEU A 135 10.06 -0.82 -23.03
C LEU A 135 10.02 0.54 -22.32
N LEU A 136 10.28 0.53 -21.02
CA LEU A 136 10.08 1.68 -20.14
C LEU A 136 11.33 2.52 -19.98
N THR A 137 11.15 3.83 -19.79
CA THR A 137 12.23 4.74 -19.38
C THR A 137 12.35 4.73 -17.86
N ALA A 138 13.57 4.49 -17.35
CA ALA A 138 13.90 4.43 -15.92
C ALA A 138 14.81 5.59 -15.46
N GLY A 139 15.05 6.57 -16.33
CA GLY A 139 15.82 7.79 -16.03
C GLY A 139 17.20 7.85 -16.69
N THR A 140 17.85 9.00 -16.53
CA THR A 140 19.23 9.25 -16.96
C THR A 140 20.00 9.77 -15.75
N TYR A 141 21.08 9.08 -15.38
CA TYR A 141 21.84 9.28 -14.16
C TYR A 141 23.28 9.72 -14.46
N HIS A 142 23.98 10.32 -13.51
CA HIS A 142 25.41 10.62 -13.60
C HIS A 142 26.23 9.57 -12.85
N VAL A 143 27.35 9.15 -13.42
CA VAL A 143 28.25 8.18 -12.77
C VAL A 143 29.00 8.85 -11.60
N THR A 144 28.55 8.64 -10.37
CA THR A 144 29.13 9.25 -9.16
C THR A 144 30.30 8.46 -8.57
N GLY A 145 30.36 7.14 -8.75
CA GLY A 145 31.33 6.28 -8.07
C GLY A 145 31.52 4.89 -8.69
N PRO A 146 32.35 4.03 -8.06
CA PRO A 146 32.72 2.71 -8.58
C PRO A 146 31.55 1.71 -8.59
N ASP A 147 30.55 1.89 -7.73
CA ASP A 147 29.36 1.03 -7.65
C ASP A 147 28.48 1.11 -8.91
N MET A 148 28.64 2.18 -9.71
CA MET A 148 28.01 2.36 -11.02
C MET A 148 28.92 1.93 -12.19
N ASP A 149 30.10 1.34 -11.94
CA ASP A 149 31.08 1.00 -13.00
C ASP A 149 30.78 -0.32 -13.71
N PHE A 150 29.73 -0.31 -14.53
CA PHE A 150 29.30 -1.45 -15.34
C PHE A 150 30.24 -1.77 -16.52
N CYS A 151 31.28 -0.97 -16.77
CA CYS A 151 32.20 -1.12 -17.91
C CYS A 151 33.28 -2.19 -17.70
N ASN A 152 33.65 -2.52 -16.46
CA ASN A 152 34.73 -3.45 -16.11
C ASN A 152 34.74 -4.77 -16.91
N GLY A 153 33.57 -5.26 -17.32
CA GLY A 153 33.43 -6.48 -18.12
C GLY A 153 34.08 -6.44 -19.51
N PHE A 154 34.40 -5.27 -20.07
CA PHE A 154 35.12 -5.17 -21.35
C PHE A 154 36.64 -5.36 -21.23
N ALA A 155 37.23 -5.46 -20.03
CA ALA A 155 38.66 -5.65 -19.82
C ALA A 155 39.12 -7.08 -20.18
N ARG A 156 39.13 -7.38 -21.49
CA ARG A 156 39.30 -8.72 -22.07
C ARG A 156 40.10 -8.67 -23.39
N THR A 157 40.38 -9.86 -23.95
CA THR A 157 40.98 -10.01 -25.28
C THR A 157 39.90 -10.32 -26.32
N PHE A 158 39.97 -9.64 -27.45
CA PHE A 158 39.06 -9.75 -28.59
C PHE A 158 39.89 -10.04 -29.87
N THR A 159 39.30 -10.74 -30.83
CA THR A 159 39.85 -10.86 -32.20
C THR A 159 39.03 -9.95 -33.11
N VAL A 160 39.68 -9.08 -33.88
CA VAL A 160 39.02 -8.01 -34.66
C VAL A 160 39.55 -7.95 -36.09
N ASP A 161 38.78 -7.38 -37.01
CA ASP A 161 39.23 -7.05 -38.36
C ASP A 161 39.17 -5.53 -38.56
N LEU A 162 40.34 -4.88 -38.67
CA LEU A 162 40.44 -3.43 -38.86
C LEU A 162 39.99 -2.96 -40.26
N THR A 163 39.69 -3.87 -41.19
CA THR A 163 39.05 -3.51 -42.48
C THR A 163 37.56 -3.19 -42.32
N ARG A 164 36.97 -3.47 -41.15
CA ARG A 164 35.55 -3.23 -40.85
C ARG A 164 35.39 -2.31 -39.63
N PRO A 165 34.23 -1.62 -39.48
CA PRO A 165 33.92 -0.86 -38.26
C PRO A 165 33.95 -1.77 -37.02
N VAL A 166 34.98 -1.65 -36.19
CA VAL A 166 35.15 -2.51 -35.01
C VAL A 166 34.10 -2.16 -33.96
N LYS A 167 33.28 -3.14 -33.58
CA LYS A 167 32.41 -3.12 -32.40
C LYS A 167 32.77 -4.29 -31.51
N LEU A 168 32.89 -4.08 -30.21
CA LEU A 168 33.20 -5.14 -29.25
C LEU A 168 31.93 -5.61 -28.54
N ALA A 169 31.83 -6.90 -28.26
CA ALA A 169 30.78 -7.46 -27.42
C ALA A 169 31.31 -8.55 -26.48
N PHE A 170 30.60 -8.79 -25.39
CA PHE A 170 30.72 -10.01 -24.62
C PHE A 170 29.38 -10.36 -23.98
N VAL A 171 29.14 -11.65 -23.76
CA VAL A 171 27.99 -12.13 -23.00
C VAL A 171 28.45 -13.08 -21.91
N GLU A 172 27.82 -12.99 -20.72
CA GLU A 172 28.18 -13.73 -19.51
C GLU A 172 26.89 -14.01 -18.69
N ASP A 173 26.63 -15.27 -18.37
CA ASP A 173 25.49 -15.74 -17.60
C ASP A 173 25.89 -16.28 -16.22
N SER A 174 24.94 -16.21 -15.29
CA SER A 174 25.12 -16.59 -13.88
C SER A 174 23.80 -16.91 -13.17
N ILE A 175 23.90 -17.57 -12.03
CA ILE A 175 22.80 -17.77 -11.08
C ILE A 175 23.16 -17.07 -9.77
N THR A 176 22.26 -16.21 -9.29
CA THR A 176 22.34 -15.64 -7.94
C THR A 176 21.80 -16.65 -6.93
N PHE A 177 22.61 -16.92 -5.92
CA PHE A 177 22.26 -17.70 -4.75
C PHE A 177 22.09 -16.77 -3.55
N LEU A 178 21.04 -17.00 -2.75
CA LEU A 178 20.76 -16.27 -1.51
C LEU A 178 20.60 -17.23 -0.33
N LEU A 179 20.92 -16.75 0.87
CA LEU A 179 20.70 -17.43 2.16
C LEU A 179 19.96 -16.47 3.11
N GLY A 180 19.16 -17.01 4.03
CA GLY A 180 18.43 -16.23 5.03
C GLY A 180 17.30 -15.36 4.48
N ASP A 181 16.67 -14.56 5.31
CA ASP A 181 15.71 -13.51 4.94
C ASP A 181 15.77 -12.37 5.97
N ALA A 182 15.00 -11.30 5.79
CA ALA A 182 15.02 -10.16 6.70
C ALA A 182 14.60 -10.49 8.16
N ILE A 183 14.04 -11.68 8.43
CA ILE A 183 13.78 -12.19 9.78
C ILE A 183 15.01 -12.98 10.28
N SER A 184 15.62 -13.85 9.48
CA SER A 184 16.85 -14.56 9.91
C SER A 184 18.03 -13.61 10.14
N HIS A 185 18.16 -12.58 9.29
CA HIS A 185 19.18 -11.52 9.42
C HIS A 185 18.97 -10.63 10.65
N ALA A 186 17.73 -10.56 11.18
CA ALA A 186 17.40 -9.78 12.37
C ALA A 186 17.56 -10.58 13.69
N PHE A 187 17.56 -11.91 13.62
CA PHE A 187 17.62 -12.80 14.79
C PHE A 187 18.85 -13.74 14.81
N THR A 188 19.75 -13.68 13.82
CA THR A 188 20.98 -14.49 13.76
C THR A 188 22.14 -13.72 13.12
N ASP A 189 23.38 -14.08 13.46
CA ASP A 189 24.59 -13.49 12.88
C ASP A 189 24.93 -13.99 11.46
N ASP A 190 23.94 -14.46 10.67
CA ASP A 190 24.19 -15.10 9.36
C ASP A 190 24.90 -14.17 8.36
N LEU A 191 24.59 -12.87 8.38
CA LEU A 191 25.26 -11.81 7.61
C LEU A 191 26.78 -11.72 7.81
N VAL A 192 27.32 -12.23 8.93
CA VAL A 192 28.76 -12.21 9.25
C VAL A 192 29.33 -13.64 9.26
N ALA A 193 28.64 -14.57 9.92
CA ALA A 193 29.13 -15.92 10.17
C ALA A 193 28.97 -16.89 8.98
N LYS A 194 28.14 -16.55 7.96
CA LYS A 194 27.81 -17.44 6.83
C LYS A 194 28.07 -16.82 5.45
N GLN A 195 28.94 -15.81 5.36
CA GLN A 195 29.34 -15.24 4.07
C GLN A 195 30.03 -16.29 3.19
N ALA A 196 29.51 -16.51 1.99
CA ALA A 196 30.11 -17.42 1.03
C ALA A 196 31.49 -16.90 0.53
N PRO A 197 32.55 -17.73 0.55
CA PRO A 197 33.82 -17.39 -0.07
C PRO A 197 33.70 -17.09 -1.58
N ASN A 198 34.55 -16.18 -2.08
CA ASN A 198 34.66 -15.80 -3.50
C ASN A 198 35.01 -16.97 -4.46
N THR A 199 35.31 -18.16 -3.93
CA THR A 199 35.64 -19.39 -4.66
C THR A 199 34.66 -20.55 -4.37
N SER A 200 33.50 -20.28 -3.78
CA SER A 200 32.47 -21.30 -3.58
C SER A 200 31.95 -21.86 -4.90
N THR A 201 31.76 -23.18 -4.95
CA THR A 201 31.00 -23.89 -5.99
C THR A 201 29.50 -23.90 -5.67
N ILE A 202 28.66 -24.21 -6.64
CA ILE A 202 27.22 -24.42 -6.48
C ILE A 202 26.96 -25.46 -5.39
N LYS A 203 27.71 -26.57 -5.40
CA LYS A 203 27.64 -27.57 -4.33
C LYS A 203 27.96 -26.98 -2.95
N SER A 204 29.05 -26.23 -2.82
CA SER A 204 29.43 -25.57 -1.57
C SER A 204 28.33 -24.61 -1.07
N LEU A 205 27.72 -23.83 -1.96
CA LEU A 205 26.60 -22.95 -1.63
C LEU A 205 25.39 -23.75 -1.14
N THR A 206 24.98 -24.80 -1.86
CA THR A 206 23.82 -25.62 -1.46
C THR A 206 24.03 -26.35 -0.14
N ASP A 207 25.26 -26.82 0.12
CA ASP A 207 25.65 -27.48 1.37
C ASP A 207 25.68 -26.48 2.56
N MET A 208 26.01 -25.20 2.30
CA MET A 208 25.87 -24.10 3.27
C MET A 208 24.41 -23.60 3.44
N GLY A 209 23.46 -24.17 2.70
CA GLY A 209 22.03 -23.85 2.79
C GLY A 209 21.53 -22.75 1.84
N TYR A 210 22.40 -22.15 1.01
CA TYR A 210 21.97 -21.21 -0.02
C TYR A 210 21.04 -21.88 -1.05
N ARG A 211 20.18 -21.08 -1.69
CA ARG A 211 19.29 -21.52 -2.78
C ARG A 211 19.47 -20.60 -3.99
N GLY A 212 19.38 -21.14 -5.20
CA GLY A 212 19.37 -20.34 -6.43
C GLY A 212 18.03 -19.60 -6.55
N THR A 213 18.07 -18.28 -6.69
CA THR A 213 16.86 -17.41 -6.59
C THR A 213 16.62 -16.53 -7.81
N ARG A 214 17.61 -16.39 -8.70
CA ARG A 214 17.55 -15.60 -9.93
C ARG A 214 18.56 -16.14 -10.94
N MET A 215 18.12 -16.39 -12.17
CA MET A 215 19.01 -16.57 -13.32
C MET A 215 19.24 -15.19 -13.96
N GLN A 216 20.45 -14.91 -14.43
CA GLN A 216 20.78 -13.59 -15.01
C GLN A 216 21.82 -13.71 -16.13
N THR A 217 21.53 -13.13 -17.30
CA THR A 217 22.40 -13.11 -18.48
C THR A 217 22.69 -11.67 -18.90
N LYS A 218 23.96 -11.28 -18.92
CA LYS A 218 24.39 -9.93 -19.30
C LYS A 218 25.09 -9.94 -20.65
N LEU A 219 24.48 -9.28 -21.62
CA LEU A 219 25.09 -8.88 -22.89
C LEU A 219 25.56 -7.43 -22.78
N GLN A 220 26.81 -7.15 -23.14
CA GLN A 220 27.31 -5.78 -23.32
C GLN A 220 27.96 -5.61 -24.68
N MET A 221 27.70 -4.46 -25.31
CA MET A 221 28.03 -4.15 -26.71
C MET A 221 28.54 -2.71 -26.80
N THR A 222 29.58 -2.44 -27.58
CA THR A 222 30.02 -1.05 -27.87
C THR A 222 29.38 -0.50 -29.14
N THR A 223 29.34 0.83 -29.28
CA THR A 223 29.32 1.46 -30.61
C THR A 223 30.62 1.15 -31.38
N THR A 224 30.71 1.60 -32.64
CA THR A 224 31.96 1.55 -33.39
C THR A 224 33.08 2.28 -32.63
N ILE A 225 34.25 1.65 -32.50
CA ILE A 225 35.43 2.24 -31.84
C ILE A 225 36.60 2.43 -32.81
N PRO A 226 37.27 3.61 -32.81
CA PRO A 226 38.32 3.94 -33.76
C PRO A 226 39.70 3.39 -33.31
N ILE A 227 39.92 2.08 -33.49
CA ILE A 227 41.20 1.44 -33.19
C ILE A 227 42.21 1.73 -34.31
N LYS A 228 43.38 2.29 -33.95
CA LYS A 228 44.50 2.48 -34.87
C LYS A 228 45.35 1.21 -34.94
N ASN A 229 45.93 0.91 -36.09
CA ASN A 229 46.93 -0.16 -36.22
C ASN A 229 48.24 0.28 -35.53
N SER A 230 48.33 0.05 -34.22
CA SER A 230 49.50 0.34 -33.40
C SER A 230 49.50 -0.49 -32.12
N SER A 231 50.67 -1.02 -31.76
CA SER A 231 50.94 -1.72 -30.50
C SER A 231 51.07 -0.79 -29.29
N ALA A 232 51.13 0.52 -29.50
CA ALA A 232 51.08 1.50 -28.42
C ALA A 232 49.71 1.45 -27.70
N THR A 233 49.71 1.82 -26.42
CA THR A 233 48.48 1.95 -25.62
C THR A 233 47.60 3.07 -26.16
N GLN A 234 46.35 2.75 -26.47
CA GLN A 234 45.33 3.67 -26.96
C GLN A 234 44.26 3.86 -25.88
N LEU A 235 43.86 5.11 -25.66
CA LEU A 235 42.75 5.48 -24.78
C LEU A 235 41.56 5.88 -25.66
N ILE A 236 40.44 5.17 -25.54
CA ILE A 236 39.26 5.34 -26.40
C ILE A 236 38.02 5.48 -25.53
N LEU A 237 37.29 6.58 -25.68
CA LEU A 237 35.93 6.70 -25.17
C LEU A 237 34.98 5.95 -26.12
N ALA A 238 34.17 5.07 -25.57
CA ALA A 238 33.23 4.23 -26.29
C ALA A 238 31.86 4.28 -25.62
N THR A 239 30.83 4.70 -26.37
CA THR A 239 29.45 4.48 -25.92
C THR A 239 29.18 2.98 -25.89
N TYR A 240 28.59 2.50 -24.81
CA TYR A 240 28.19 1.11 -24.67
C TYR A 240 26.69 0.99 -24.45
N TYR A 241 26.17 -0.18 -24.78
CA TYR A 241 24.83 -0.64 -24.45
C TYR A 241 24.94 -1.94 -23.62
N ARG A 242 23.97 -2.15 -22.73
CA ARG A 242 23.83 -3.35 -21.92
C ARG A 242 22.39 -3.84 -22.03
N VAL A 243 22.22 -5.14 -22.27
CA VAL A 243 20.96 -5.85 -22.08
C VAL A 243 21.21 -6.88 -20.99
N TYR A 244 20.55 -6.73 -19.84
CA TYR A 244 20.75 -7.59 -18.69
C TYR A 244 19.44 -8.30 -18.32
N SER A 245 19.27 -9.46 -18.95
CA SER A 245 18.11 -10.33 -18.79
C SER A 245 18.14 -11.02 -17.43
N LYS A 246 17.01 -11.05 -16.73
CA LYS A 246 16.82 -11.59 -15.36
C LYS A 246 15.54 -12.43 -15.34
N ALA A 247 15.63 -13.66 -14.86
CA ALA A 247 14.48 -14.55 -14.68
C ALA A 247 14.43 -15.08 -13.25
N TYR A 248 13.21 -15.13 -12.69
CA TYR A 248 12.97 -15.48 -11.28
C TYR A 248 12.55 -16.95 -11.09
N CYS A 249 12.37 -17.70 -12.18
CA CYS A 249 12.40 -19.16 -12.18
C CYS A 249 13.05 -19.66 -13.48
N THR A 250 13.48 -20.92 -13.52
CA THR A 250 13.97 -21.53 -14.76
C THR A 250 12.83 -21.66 -15.77
N GLY A 251 12.96 -21.01 -16.93
CA GLY A 251 11.92 -20.96 -17.96
C GLY A 251 10.82 -19.91 -17.73
N CYS A 252 10.88 -19.12 -16.65
CA CYS A 252 10.04 -17.93 -16.51
C CYS A 252 10.43 -16.87 -17.55
N ASN A 253 9.43 -16.19 -18.15
CA ASN A 253 9.65 -15.04 -19.02
C ASN A 253 10.62 -14.02 -18.36
N PRO A 254 11.70 -13.60 -19.03
CA PRO A 254 12.67 -12.70 -18.44
C PRO A 254 12.17 -11.25 -18.45
N MET A 255 12.55 -10.48 -17.43
CA MET A 255 12.67 -9.02 -17.57
C MET A 255 14.07 -8.67 -18.09
N ALA A 256 14.26 -7.53 -18.74
CA ALA A 256 15.60 -7.05 -19.06
C ALA A 256 15.85 -5.62 -18.57
N GLU A 257 16.93 -5.43 -17.84
CA GLU A 257 17.48 -4.10 -17.53
C GLU A 257 18.34 -3.66 -18.73
N VAL A 258 17.86 -2.64 -19.43
CA VAL A 258 18.55 -2.07 -20.60
C VAL A 258 19.25 -0.78 -20.21
N ASN A 259 20.47 -0.58 -20.68
CA ASN A 259 21.23 0.62 -20.33
C ASN A 259 22.08 1.12 -21.50
N ARG A 260 22.42 2.40 -21.46
CA ARG A 260 23.37 3.10 -22.32
C ARG A 260 24.30 3.96 -21.45
N GLY A 261 25.54 4.19 -21.88
CA GLY A 261 26.48 5.05 -21.18
C GLY A 261 27.84 5.08 -21.87
N THR A 262 28.86 5.68 -21.24
CA THR A 262 30.21 5.80 -21.84
C THR A 262 31.29 5.12 -21.00
N CYS A 263 32.00 4.17 -21.63
CA CYS A 263 33.19 3.53 -21.10
C CYS A 263 34.46 4.24 -21.61
N ASN A 264 35.45 4.39 -20.74
CA ASN A 264 36.82 4.70 -21.08
C ASN A 264 37.62 3.39 -21.20
N LEU A 265 38.12 3.09 -22.39
CA LEU A 265 38.83 1.86 -22.73
C LEU A 265 40.32 2.13 -22.95
N THR A 266 41.15 1.51 -22.13
CA THR A 266 42.60 1.43 -22.34
C THR A 266 42.91 0.13 -23.06
N LEU A 267 43.42 0.17 -24.29
CA LEU A 267 43.67 -1.02 -25.11
C LEU A 267 44.98 -0.98 -25.90
N THR A 268 45.48 -2.16 -26.28
CA THR A 268 46.56 -2.33 -27.27
C THR A 268 46.10 -3.23 -28.40
N TYR A 269 46.59 -2.98 -29.63
CA TYR A 269 46.31 -3.80 -30.81
C TYR A 269 47.59 -4.52 -31.29
N THR A 270 47.49 -5.80 -31.61
CA THR A 270 48.62 -6.62 -32.08
C THR A 270 48.32 -7.23 -33.44
N ASP A 271 48.77 -6.56 -34.49
CA ASP A 271 48.44 -6.85 -35.89
C ASP A 271 48.76 -8.29 -36.32
N ALA A 272 49.94 -8.78 -35.93
CA ALA A 272 50.41 -10.16 -36.19
C ALA A 272 49.48 -11.26 -35.63
N THR A 273 48.53 -10.91 -34.75
CA THR A 273 47.49 -11.84 -34.25
C THR A 273 46.06 -11.33 -34.46
N ARG A 274 45.89 -10.15 -35.08
CA ARG A 274 44.62 -9.41 -35.22
C ARG A 274 43.82 -9.31 -33.91
N ARG A 275 44.51 -9.10 -32.78
CA ARG A 275 43.91 -9.05 -31.45
C ARG A 275 43.96 -7.67 -30.82
N VAL A 276 42.90 -7.36 -30.10
CA VAL A 276 42.79 -6.21 -29.19
C VAL A 276 42.80 -6.75 -27.77
N LYS A 277 43.69 -6.23 -26.92
CA LYS A 277 43.66 -6.47 -25.48
C LYS A 277 43.23 -5.18 -24.78
N VAL A 278 42.02 -5.16 -24.24
CA VAL A 278 41.56 -4.09 -23.35
C VAL A 278 42.15 -4.39 -21.96
N SER A 279 43.08 -3.57 -21.50
CA SER A 279 43.76 -3.75 -20.21
C SER A 279 43.00 -3.13 -19.06
N VAL A 280 42.28 -2.03 -19.30
CA VAL A 280 41.38 -1.38 -18.34
C VAL A 280 40.13 -0.94 -19.09
N SER A 281 38.97 -1.15 -18.48
CA SER A 281 37.71 -0.56 -18.91
C SER A 281 36.97 -0.05 -17.69
N LYS A 282 36.63 1.24 -17.67
CA LYS A 282 35.88 1.87 -16.58
C LYS A 282 34.89 2.88 -17.12
N MET A 283 33.78 3.07 -16.44
CA MET A 283 32.78 4.07 -16.81
C MET A 283 33.30 5.48 -16.51
N VAL A 284 32.92 6.47 -17.33
CA VAL A 284 33.41 7.84 -17.18
C VAL A 284 32.68 8.54 -16.03
N LEU A 285 33.42 8.97 -15.00
CA LEU A 285 32.87 9.73 -13.87
C LEU A 285 32.20 11.01 -14.36
N GLY A 286 31.00 11.31 -13.84
CA GLY A 286 30.18 12.46 -14.23
C GLY A 286 29.53 12.36 -15.62
N ALA A 287 29.73 11.29 -16.38
CA ALA A 287 29.03 11.09 -17.65
C ALA A 287 27.60 10.56 -17.43
N GLU A 288 26.73 10.82 -18.40
CA GLU A 288 25.35 10.34 -18.44
C GLU A 288 25.27 8.81 -18.62
N HIS A 289 24.25 8.24 -17.99
CA HIS A 289 23.89 6.84 -17.98
C HIS A 289 22.38 6.69 -18.10
N ASP A 290 21.88 6.37 -19.30
CA ASP A 290 20.46 6.11 -19.52
C ASP A 290 20.11 4.69 -19.07
N VAL A 291 19.00 4.56 -18.36
CA VAL A 291 18.45 3.29 -17.86
C VAL A 291 17.04 3.11 -18.39
N GLY A 292 16.70 1.87 -18.74
CA GLY A 292 15.35 1.44 -19.09
C GLY A 292 15.06 0.01 -18.64
N LEU A 293 13.80 -0.38 -18.70
CA LEU A 293 13.33 -1.70 -18.27
C LEU A 293 12.41 -2.30 -19.34
N MET A 294 12.71 -3.53 -19.75
CA MET A 294 11.84 -4.36 -20.57
C MET A 294 11.03 -5.28 -19.66
N PHE A 295 9.71 -5.18 -19.74
CA PHE A 295 8.77 -6.13 -19.14
C PHE A 295 7.92 -6.75 -20.24
N HIS A 296 7.49 -8.01 -20.10
CA HIS A 296 6.41 -8.51 -20.96
C HIS A 296 5.08 -7.83 -20.58
N ARG A 297 4.21 -7.59 -21.57
CA ARG A 297 2.86 -7.08 -21.32
C ARG A 297 2.00 -8.16 -20.67
N ASP A 298 1.12 -7.74 -19.77
CA ASP A 298 0.23 -8.65 -19.04
C ASP A 298 -1.22 -8.12 -19.12
N VAL A 299 -2.16 -9.04 -19.24
CA VAL A 299 -3.60 -8.74 -19.13
C VAL A 299 -3.91 -8.24 -17.72
N TYR A 300 -3.22 -8.73 -16.68
CA TYR A 300 -3.44 -8.31 -15.29
C TYR A 300 -3.09 -6.84 -15.05
N SER A 301 -1.98 -6.31 -15.60
CA SER A 301 -1.64 -4.88 -15.48
C SER A 301 -2.60 -3.97 -16.25
N THR A 302 -3.11 -4.45 -17.40
CA THR A 302 -4.15 -3.76 -18.17
C THR A 302 -5.48 -3.69 -17.39
N ILE A 303 -5.92 -4.82 -16.82
CA ILE A 303 -7.11 -4.89 -15.95
C ILE A 303 -6.92 -4.02 -14.70
N ALA A 304 -5.73 -4.04 -14.09
CA ALA A 304 -5.40 -3.21 -12.93
C ALA A 304 -5.59 -1.71 -13.21
N ALA A 305 -5.12 -1.23 -14.36
CA ALA A 305 -5.30 0.17 -14.77
C ALA A 305 -6.77 0.53 -14.94
N VAL A 306 -7.57 -0.32 -15.62
CA VAL A 306 -9.01 -0.11 -15.79
C VAL A 306 -9.74 -0.06 -14.45
N ILE A 307 -9.45 -0.99 -13.54
CA ILE A 307 -10.01 -1.01 -12.18
C ILE A 307 -9.64 0.26 -11.40
N LYS A 308 -8.40 0.75 -11.54
CA LYS A 308 -7.92 1.98 -10.89
C LYS A 308 -8.72 3.21 -11.36
N TYR A 309 -8.94 3.36 -12.66
CA TYR A 309 -9.74 4.47 -13.20
C TYR A 309 -11.22 4.38 -12.82
N ILE A 310 -11.81 3.18 -12.77
CA ILE A 310 -13.18 2.96 -12.27
C ILE A 310 -13.28 3.38 -10.79
N ALA A 311 -12.30 3.02 -9.96
CA ALA A 311 -12.27 3.43 -8.56
C ALA A 311 -12.18 4.96 -8.41
N ILE A 312 -11.25 5.61 -9.14
CA ILE A 312 -11.08 7.07 -9.14
C ILE A 312 -12.39 7.78 -9.55
N PHE A 313 -13.10 7.26 -10.56
CA PHE A 313 -14.40 7.77 -10.98
C PHE A 313 -15.45 7.65 -9.86
N ILE A 314 -15.59 6.48 -9.23
CA ILE A 314 -16.56 6.24 -8.14
C ILE A 314 -16.30 7.17 -6.96
N ALA A 315 -15.03 7.34 -6.53
CA ALA A 315 -14.69 8.26 -5.44
C ALA A 315 -14.97 9.72 -5.80
N SER A 316 -14.64 10.13 -7.03
CA SER A 316 -14.84 11.51 -7.49
C SER A 316 -16.33 11.85 -7.62
N ALA A 317 -17.14 10.97 -8.23
CA ALA A 317 -18.58 11.17 -8.39
C ALA A 317 -19.30 11.16 -7.03
N GLY A 318 -19.04 10.17 -6.18
CA GLY A 318 -19.65 10.08 -4.85
C GLY A 318 -19.26 11.25 -3.93
N PHE A 319 -18.00 11.72 -3.97
CA PHE A 319 -17.60 12.89 -3.19
C PHE A 319 -18.22 14.19 -3.71
N LEU A 320 -18.35 14.35 -5.04
CA LEU A 320 -19.06 15.48 -5.63
C LEU A 320 -20.54 15.49 -5.22
N ALA A 321 -21.20 14.32 -5.20
CA ALA A 321 -22.54 14.18 -4.65
C ALA A 321 -22.60 14.57 -3.16
N SER A 322 -21.62 14.12 -2.35
CA SER A 322 -21.53 14.45 -0.92
C SER A 322 -21.24 15.93 -0.63
N ARG A 323 -20.99 16.77 -1.65
CA ARG A 323 -20.94 18.25 -1.51
C ARG A 323 -22.33 18.88 -1.43
N LYS A 324 -23.37 18.16 -1.83
CA LYS A 324 -24.78 18.52 -1.59
C LYS A 324 -25.33 17.74 -0.40
N THR A 325 -26.41 18.24 0.18
CA THR A 325 -27.10 17.55 1.28
C THR A 325 -27.91 16.39 0.72
N VAL A 326 -27.44 15.16 0.89
CA VAL A 326 -28.17 13.95 0.50
C VAL A 326 -29.47 13.83 1.30
N GLN A 327 -30.55 13.40 0.65
CA GLN A 327 -31.87 13.21 1.25
C GLN A 327 -31.87 12.01 2.22
N TRP A 328 -32.61 12.12 3.34
CA TRP A 328 -32.77 11.04 4.30
C TRP A 328 -33.49 9.83 3.68
N ARG A 329 -32.90 8.65 3.84
CA ARG A 329 -33.40 7.38 3.30
C ARG A 329 -34.27 6.68 4.33
N GLU A 330 -35.43 6.20 3.91
CA GLU A 330 -36.31 5.33 4.71
C GLU A 330 -36.22 3.90 4.20
N GLU A 331 -36.42 2.93 5.09
CA GLU A 331 -36.46 1.51 4.74
C GLU A 331 -37.83 1.18 4.13
N ASP A 332 -37.91 1.21 2.81
CA ASP A 332 -39.13 0.86 2.08
C ASP A 332 -39.25 -0.68 1.98
N ALA A 333 -39.84 -1.28 3.02
CA ALA A 333 -40.06 -2.72 3.13
C ALA A 333 -40.91 -3.34 1.99
N THR A 334 -41.44 -2.54 1.05
CA THR A 334 -42.11 -3.03 -0.17
C THR A 334 -41.18 -3.23 -1.35
N LYS A 335 -39.90 -2.82 -1.26
CA LYS A 335 -38.93 -2.83 -2.38
C LYS A 335 -37.64 -3.56 -2.00
N VAL A 336 -37.31 -4.59 -2.77
CA VAL A 336 -35.99 -5.23 -2.69
C VAL A 336 -34.97 -4.34 -3.37
N GLU A 337 -33.97 -3.87 -2.62
CA GLU A 337 -32.88 -3.08 -3.19
C GLU A 337 -31.94 -3.95 -4.04
N THR A 338 -31.69 -3.52 -5.28
CA THR A 338 -30.75 -4.22 -6.18
C THR A 338 -29.34 -3.65 -6.04
N LEU A 339 -28.33 -4.46 -6.37
CA LEU A 339 -26.93 -4.00 -6.43
C LEU A 339 -26.76 -2.80 -7.37
N TRP A 340 -27.53 -2.74 -8.47
CA TRP A 340 -27.53 -1.60 -9.38
C TRP A 340 -28.09 -0.33 -8.72
N HIS A 341 -29.20 -0.42 -7.97
CA HIS A 341 -29.72 0.73 -7.22
C HIS A 341 -28.73 1.22 -6.15
N LYS A 342 -28.04 0.32 -5.44
CA LYS A 342 -27.01 0.71 -4.46
C LYS A 342 -25.80 1.37 -5.14
N LEU A 343 -25.34 0.87 -6.29
CA LEU A 343 -24.25 1.49 -7.07
C LEU A 343 -24.64 2.87 -7.62
N VAL A 344 -25.86 3.04 -8.13
CA VAL A 344 -26.34 4.35 -8.61
C VAL A 344 -26.47 5.34 -7.44
N ASP A 345 -27.03 4.93 -6.29
CA ASP A 345 -27.13 5.78 -5.11
C ASP A 345 -25.76 6.14 -4.51
N MET A 346 -24.73 5.31 -4.70
CA MET A 346 -23.35 5.60 -4.27
C MET A 346 -22.69 6.75 -5.08
N ILE A 347 -23.12 7.02 -6.32
CA ILE A 347 -22.52 8.07 -7.18
C ILE A 347 -23.47 9.21 -7.54
N ALA A 348 -24.78 8.97 -7.49
CA ALA A 348 -25.84 9.90 -7.87
C ALA A 348 -27.09 9.78 -6.96
N PRO A 349 -26.96 9.95 -5.63
CA PRO A 349 -28.08 9.93 -4.70
C PRO A 349 -29.02 11.14 -4.89
N LYS A 350 -30.23 11.03 -4.34
CA LYS A 350 -31.16 12.18 -4.26
C LYS A 350 -30.61 13.24 -3.29
N TYR A 351 -30.55 14.50 -3.72
CA TYR A 351 -30.00 15.58 -2.91
C TYR A 351 -30.90 16.82 -2.85
N PHE A 352 -30.83 17.55 -1.74
CA PHE A 352 -31.30 18.92 -1.63
C PHE A 352 -30.21 19.89 -2.15
N PRO A 353 -30.56 21.05 -2.74
CA PRO A 353 -29.59 21.95 -3.36
C PRO A 353 -28.62 22.65 -2.38
N HIS A 354 -28.78 22.45 -1.07
CA HIS A 354 -27.93 22.99 -0.01
C HIS A 354 -26.55 22.33 0.01
N LEU A 355 -25.53 23.08 0.43
CA LEU A 355 -24.15 22.57 0.57
C LEU A 355 -24.01 21.72 1.84
N SER A 356 -23.24 20.63 1.72
CA SER A 356 -22.86 19.74 2.82
C SER A 356 -21.35 19.69 2.94
N HIS A 357 -20.82 19.85 4.16
CA HIS A 357 -19.38 19.83 4.46
C HIS A 357 -18.98 18.64 5.36
N THR A 358 -19.82 17.60 5.35
CA THR A 358 -19.77 16.44 6.26
C THR A 358 -18.47 15.63 6.18
N LEU A 359 -17.92 15.46 4.97
CA LEU A 359 -16.75 14.63 4.73
C LEU A 359 -15.66 15.41 3.97
N ARG A 360 -14.41 15.07 4.26
CA ARG A 360 -13.21 15.39 3.48
C ARG A 360 -12.99 14.31 2.42
N PHE A 361 -12.28 14.62 1.33
CA PHE A 361 -12.05 13.68 0.23
C PHE A 361 -11.20 12.47 0.65
N ASP A 362 -10.15 12.69 1.44
CA ASP A 362 -9.27 11.63 1.96
C ASP A 362 -10.05 10.65 2.84
N LEU A 363 -10.79 11.16 3.82
CA LEU A 363 -11.65 10.38 4.70
C LEU A 363 -12.76 9.62 3.94
N PHE A 364 -13.36 10.26 2.94
CA PHE A 364 -14.36 9.66 2.04
C PHE A 364 -13.80 8.46 1.27
N CYS A 365 -12.57 8.58 0.75
CA CYS A 365 -11.88 7.51 0.03
C CYS A 365 -11.53 6.34 0.96
N TYR A 366 -10.83 6.59 2.06
CA TYR A 366 -10.28 5.54 2.92
C TYR A 366 -11.34 4.73 3.67
N ASN A 367 -12.51 5.32 3.97
CA ASN A 367 -13.61 4.58 4.60
C ASN A 367 -14.54 3.88 3.58
N SER A 368 -14.51 4.21 2.29
CA SER A 368 -15.42 3.63 1.29
C SER A 368 -14.97 2.23 0.84
N ASP A 369 -15.75 1.20 1.18
CA ASP A 369 -15.38 -0.22 0.98
C ASP A 369 -15.09 -0.57 -0.47
N LEU A 370 -16.03 -0.29 -1.38
CA LEU A 370 -15.85 -0.62 -2.80
C LEU A 370 -14.64 0.12 -3.41
N PHE A 371 -14.35 1.33 -2.95
CA PHE A 371 -13.20 2.10 -3.44
C PHE A 371 -11.88 1.47 -2.98
N VAL A 372 -11.74 1.17 -1.68
CA VAL A 372 -10.55 0.50 -1.13
C VAL A 372 -10.39 -0.89 -1.74
N LEU A 373 -11.48 -1.64 -1.93
CA LEU A 373 -11.45 -2.96 -2.57
C LEU A 373 -10.92 -2.89 -4.01
N LEU A 374 -11.43 -1.97 -4.83
CA LEU A 374 -10.95 -1.80 -6.21
C LEU A 374 -9.47 -1.36 -6.25
N PHE A 375 -9.05 -0.44 -5.38
CA PHE A 375 -7.63 -0.06 -5.28
C PHE A 375 -6.72 -1.21 -4.82
N VAL A 376 -7.15 -2.00 -3.84
CA VAL A 376 -6.44 -3.20 -3.36
C VAL A 376 -6.31 -4.24 -4.48
N VAL A 377 -7.40 -4.56 -5.18
CA VAL A 377 -7.39 -5.54 -6.29
C VAL A 377 -6.52 -5.04 -7.45
N SER A 378 -6.65 -3.77 -7.84
CA SER A 378 -5.78 -3.13 -8.85
C SER A 378 -4.31 -3.26 -8.47
N ASN A 379 -3.96 -2.92 -7.23
CA ASN A 379 -2.57 -2.96 -6.77
C ASN A 379 -2.01 -4.38 -6.65
N ILE A 380 -2.83 -5.42 -6.38
CA ILE A 380 -2.39 -6.83 -6.41
C ILE A 380 -2.04 -7.26 -7.84
N LEU A 381 -2.95 -6.99 -8.79
CA LEU A 381 -2.82 -7.42 -10.18
C LEU A 381 -1.60 -6.81 -10.89
N ASP A 382 -1.17 -5.61 -10.48
CA ASP A 382 0.02 -4.93 -11.02
C ASP A 382 1.25 -5.00 -10.08
N MET A 383 1.20 -5.78 -9.01
CA MET A 383 2.26 -5.79 -7.99
C MET A 383 3.61 -6.31 -8.50
N ASN A 384 3.57 -7.28 -9.41
CA ASN A 384 4.77 -7.93 -9.94
C ASN A 384 5.66 -6.94 -10.70
N SER A 385 5.07 -6.22 -11.67
CA SER A 385 5.71 -5.15 -12.43
C SER A 385 6.13 -3.98 -11.52
N ALA A 386 5.30 -3.62 -10.54
CA ALA A 386 5.60 -2.57 -9.59
C ALA A 386 6.86 -2.88 -8.75
N PHE A 387 6.98 -4.06 -8.13
CA PHE A 387 8.18 -4.40 -7.34
C PHE A 387 9.44 -4.51 -8.21
N MET A 388 9.33 -5.02 -9.44
CA MET A 388 10.45 -5.05 -10.38
C MET A 388 10.92 -3.64 -10.74
N PHE A 389 10.00 -2.71 -11.05
CA PHE A 389 10.33 -1.31 -11.34
C PHE A 389 10.91 -0.60 -10.12
N ILE A 390 10.26 -0.71 -8.95
CA ILE A 390 10.72 -0.11 -7.68
C ILE A 390 12.19 -0.45 -7.44
N ARG A 391 12.52 -1.74 -7.48
CA ARG A 391 13.85 -2.22 -7.10
C ARG A 391 14.93 -1.74 -8.05
N GLU A 392 14.78 -1.96 -9.35
CA GLU A 392 15.85 -1.69 -10.31
C GLU A 392 16.10 -0.18 -10.48
N VAL A 393 15.07 0.66 -10.36
CA VAL A 393 15.22 2.13 -10.34
C VAL A 393 15.85 2.59 -9.02
N HIS A 394 15.42 2.06 -7.87
CA HIS A 394 15.98 2.41 -6.55
C HIS A 394 17.49 2.10 -6.44
N VAL A 395 17.93 0.93 -6.93
CA VAL A 395 19.33 0.48 -6.86
C VAL A 395 20.30 1.44 -7.58
N ILE A 396 19.84 2.23 -8.55
CA ILE A 396 20.63 3.25 -9.23
C ILE A 396 20.37 4.65 -8.63
N ASN A 397 19.10 4.98 -8.34
CA ASN A 397 18.68 6.26 -7.79
C ASN A 397 19.21 6.55 -6.37
N GLN A 398 19.73 5.55 -5.64
CA GLN A 398 20.46 5.76 -4.38
C GLN A 398 21.85 6.41 -4.59
N TYR A 399 22.46 6.29 -5.77
CA TYR A 399 23.81 6.79 -6.08
C TYR A 399 23.82 8.14 -6.81
N ASP A 400 22.75 8.45 -7.56
CA ASP A 400 22.43 9.78 -8.09
C ASP A 400 20.92 10.01 -7.97
N VAL A 401 20.51 10.96 -7.14
CA VAL A 401 19.13 11.08 -6.65
C VAL A 401 18.30 11.99 -7.57
N HIS A 402 17.59 11.38 -8.52
CA HIS A 402 16.72 12.12 -9.43
C HIS A 402 15.33 12.33 -8.83
N PHE A 403 14.90 13.59 -8.75
CA PHE A 403 13.60 13.95 -8.17
C PHE A 403 12.43 13.23 -8.85
N THR A 404 12.42 13.17 -10.19
CA THR A 404 11.33 12.55 -10.97
C THR A 404 11.21 11.05 -10.71
N MET A 405 12.33 10.33 -10.66
CA MET A 405 12.35 8.89 -10.39
C MET A 405 12.02 8.61 -8.91
N SER A 406 12.58 9.41 -7.99
CA SER A 406 12.23 9.36 -6.57
C SER A 406 10.72 9.57 -6.35
N LEU A 407 10.10 10.52 -7.07
CA LEU A 407 8.66 10.78 -7.00
C LEU A 407 7.82 9.59 -7.53
N GLN A 408 8.24 8.94 -8.62
CA GLN A 408 7.60 7.70 -9.09
C GLN A 408 7.73 6.56 -8.06
N LEU A 409 8.90 6.39 -7.45
CA LEU A 409 9.15 5.40 -6.39
C LEU A 409 8.28 5.64 -5.15
N PHE A 410 8.16 6.89 -4.68
CA PHE A 410 7.23 7.25 -3.61
C PHE A 410 5.77 6.96 -4.00
N ALA A 411 5.36 7.30 -5.23
CA ALA A 411 4.02 7.04 -5.74
C ALA A 411 3.70 5.53 -5.80
N LEU A 412 4.61 4.70 -6.32
CA LEU A 412 4.49 3.23 -6.28
C LEU A 412 4.39 2.72 -4.84
N SER A 413 5.18 3.28 -3.92
CA SER A 413 5.16 2.89 -2.50
C SER A 413 3.84 3.24 -1.81
N THR A 414 3.11 4.30 -2.25
CA THR A 414 1.76 4.58 -1.73
C THR A 414 0.74 3.49 -2.05
N ARG A 415 1.00 2.60 -3.02
CA ARG A 415 0.14 1.43 -3.29
C ARG A 415 -0.04 0.56 -2.04
N LEU A 416 0.98 0.49 -1.19
CA LEU A 416 0.97 -0.29 0.04
C LEU A 416 0.04 0.29 1.13
N LEU A 417 -0.26 1.59 1.08
CA LEU A 417 -1.20 2.22 2.01
C LEU A 417 -2.62 1.64 1.86
N TRP A 418 -2.98 1.20 0.66
CA TRP A 418 -4.25 0.55 0.38
C TRP A 418 -4.32 -0.87 0.95
N PHE A 419 -3.20 -1.61 1.05
CA PHE A 419 -3.18 -2.89 1.78
C PHE A 419 -3.31 -2.68 3.28
N ASN A 420 -2.66 -1.66 3.84
CA ASN A 420 -2.86 -1.26 5.23
C ASN A 420 -4.37 -1.02 5.54
N LEU A 421 -5.10 -0.33 4.66
CA LEU A 421 -6.55 -0.12 4.79
C LEU A 421 -7.38 -1.38 4.54
N GLY A 422 -7.10 -2.11 3.46
CA GLY A 422 -7.82 -3.33 3.09
C GLY A 422 -7.70 -4.42 4.16
N MET A 423 -6.52 -4.58 4.74
CA MET A 423 -6.25 -5.48 5.86
C MET A 423 -7.10 -5.12 7.09
N LEU A 424 -7.25 -3.84 7.44
CA LEU A 424 -8.12 -3.43 8.54
C LEU A 424 -9.60 -3.71 8.24
N LYS A 425 -10.08 -3.39 7.03
CA LYS A 425 -11.47 -3.66 6.63
C LYS A 425 -11.80 -5.16 6.63
N LEU A 426 -10.88 -5.98 6.11
CA LEU A 426 -10.97 -7.45 6.16
C LEU A 426 -10.89 -7.98 7.59
N ALA A 427 -10.06 -7.40 8.47
CA ALA A 427 -10.00 -7.77 9.88
C ALA A 427 -11.31 -7.47 10.62
N LYS A 428 -11.97 -6.31 10.37
CA LYS A 428 -13.30 -6.01 10.94
C LYS A 428 -14.35 -7.02 10.46
N LEU A 429 -14.36 -7.34 9.17
CA LEU A 429 -15.25 -8.37 8.59
C LEU A 429 -15.01 -9.76 9.23
N PHE A 430 -13.75 -10.18 9.36
CA PHE A 430 -13.34 -11.45 9.96
C PHE A 430 -13.73 -11.55 11.44
N VAL A 431 -13.54 -10.47 12.21
CA VAL A 431 -13.98 -10.38 13.61
C VAL A 431 -15.50 -10.44 13.73
N HIS A 432 -16.26 -9.81 12.84
CA HIS A 432 -17.72 -9.91 12.83
C HIS A 432 -18.21 -11.34 12.55
N VAL A 433 -17.58 -12.06 11.62
CA VAL A 433 -17.95 -13.44 11.26
C VAL A 433 -17.57 -14.46 12.34
N ILE A 434 -16.40 -14.33 12.97
CA ILE A 434 -15.88 -15.32 13.94
C ILE A 434 -16.29 -15.00 15.39
N SER A 435 -16.49 -13.72 15.71
CA SER A 435 -16.93 -13.25 17.03
C SER A 435 -18.16 -12.35 16.90
N PRO A 436 -19.30 -12.90 16.43
CA PRO A 436 -20.53 -12.14 16.24
C PRO A 436 -21.03 -11.60 17.59
N ALA A 437 -21.07 -10.27 17.70
CA ALA A 437 -21.69 -9.58 18.82
C ALA A 437 -23.22 -9.63 18.69
N ALA A 438 -23.94 -9.72 19.81
CA ALA A 438 -25.40 -9.64 19.81
C ALA A 438 -25.92 -8.18 19.79
N TYR A 439 -25.10 -7.23 20.27
CA TYR A 439 -25.43 -5.82 20.34
C TYR A 439 -24.25 -4.96 19.89
N CYS A 440 -24.56 -3.77 19.37
CA CYS A 440 -23.56 -2.73 19.14
C CYS A 440 -22.78 -2.45 20.44
N GLY A 441 -21.44 -2.40 20.39
CA GLY A 441 -20.60 -2.12 21.56
C GLY A 441 -20.09 -3.35 22.34
N ASP A 442 -20.67 -4.55 22.16
CA ASP A 442 -20.30 -5.74 22.97
C ASP A 442 -18.92 -6.33 22.58
N SER A 443 -18.45 -6.14 21.34
CA SER A 443 -17.18 -6.73 20.88
C SER A 443 -15.97 -5.96 21.42
N VAL A 444 -15.09 -6.65 22.16
CA VAL A 444 -13.85 -6.06 22.71
C VAL A 444 -12.79 -5.79 21.62
N VAL A 445 -12.80 -6.56 20.53
CA VAL A 445 -11.78 -6.49 19.47
C VAL A 445 -12.14 -5.49 18.36
N MET A 446 -13.42 -5.43 17.96
CA MET A 446 -13.89 -4.52 16.90
C MET A 446 -13.48 -3.03 17.08
N PRO A 447 -13.50 -2.41 18.29
CA PRO A 447 -13.08 -1.03 18.46
C PRO A 447 -11.57 -0.83 18.28
N LEU A 448 -10.75 -1.89 18.47
CA LEU A 448 -9.29 -1.85 18.35
C LEU A 448 -8.78 -1.90 16.89
N LEU A 449 -9.70 -2.00 15.91
CA LEU A 449 -9.41 -2.02 14.48
C LEU A 449 -9.78 -0.68 13.80
N ASN A 450 -9.69 0.42 14.54
CA ASN A 450 -10.00 1.77 14.07
C ASN A 450 -8.84 2.72 14.37
N LEU A 451 -8.71 3.78 13.58
CA LEU A 451 -7.73 4.85 13.75
C LEU A 451 -8.46 6.16 14.06
N SER A 452 -7.91 6.98 14.96
CA SER A 452 -8.59 8.21 15.42
C SER A 452 -8.79 9.21 14.28
N SER A 453 -7.81 9.30 13.38
CA SER A 453 -7.69 10.35 12.37
C SER A 453 -6.92 9.87 11.14
N VAL A 454 -7.06 10.61 10.03
CA VAL A 454 -6.29 10.36 8.80
C VAL A 454 -4.78 10.49 9.04
N THR A 455 -4.37 11.36 9.96
CA THR A 455 -2.97 11.55 10.34
C THR A 455 -2.37 10.29 10.99
N ALA A 456 -3.14 9.51 11.74
CA ALA A 456 -2.70 8.23 12.29
C ALA A 456 -2.49 7.18 11.18
N LEU A 457 -3.33 7.16 10.14
CA LEU A 457 -3.09 6.32 8.96
C LEU A 457 -1.78 6.70 8.24
N TYR A 458 -1.49 8.00 8.07
CA TYR A 458 -0.23 8.46 7.46
C TYR A 458 1.01 8.15 8.29
N LEU A 459 0.90 7.96 9.62
CA LEU A 459 2.01 7.43 10.43
C LEU A 459 2.44 6.03 9.95
N SER A 460 1.48 5.19 9.55
CA SER A 460 1.80 3.86 8.98
C SER A 460 2.47 3.92 7.61
N ALA A 461 2.31 5.03 6.87
CA ALA A 461 2.89 5.19 5.54
C ALA A 461 4.42 5.38 5.57
N ILE A 462 4.98 5.91 6.66
CA ILE A 462 6.42 6.23 6.77
C ILE A 462 7.27 4.97 6.53
N LEU A 463 6.92 3.84 7.16
CA LEU A 463 7.64 2.58 6.99
C LEU A 463 7.45 1.95 5.60
N LEU A 464 6.38 2.30 4.87
CA LEU A 464 6.12 1.77 3.53
C LEU A 464 7.10 2.32 2.49
N PHE A 465 7.64 3.52 2.72
CA PHE A 465 8.67 4.11 1.86
C PHE A 465 10.04 3.44 1.99
N TYR A 466 10.28 2.69 3.08
CA TYR A 466 11.50 1.91 3.30
C TYR A 466 11.44 0.47 2.76
N VAL A 467 10.33 0.07 2.13
CA VAL A 467 10.19 -1.26 1.51
C VAL A 467 11.24 -1.55 0.41
N PRO A 468 11.71 -0.60 -0.42
CA PRO A 468 12.80 -0.86 -1.38
C PRO A 468 14.11 -1.29 -0.68
N GLU A 469 14.50 -0.56 0.36
CA GLU A 469 15.68 -0.87 1.20
C GLU A 469 15.50 -2.21 1.93
N TYR A 470 14.29 -2.48 2.44
CA TYR A 470 13.96 -3.75 3.09
C TYR A 470 14.09 -4.96 2.15
N VAL A 471 13.77 -4.81 0.86
CA VAL A 471 13.95 -5.88 -0.16
C VAL A 471 15.43 -6.16 -0.44
N GLU A 472 16.29 -5.14 -0.53
CA GLU A 472 17.73 -5.37 -0.65
C GLU A 472 18.35 -5.90 0.67
N TYR A 473 17.88 -5.47 1.84
CA TYR A 473 18.28 -6.07 3.13
C TYR A 473 17.92 -7.56 3.21
N ASN A 474 16.68 -7.92 2.84
CA ASN A 474 16.21 -9.31 2.77
C ASN A 474 17.05 -10.21 1.84
N ASN A 475 17.71 -9.60 0.84
CA ASN A 475 18.48 -10.29 -0.19
C ASN A 475 19.97 -9.89 -0.17
N SER A 476 20.46 -9.44 0.98
CA SER A 476 21.81 -8.91 1.17
C SER A 476 22.89 -10.01 1.18
N LEU A 477 22.59 -11.17 1.78
CA LEU A 477 23.51 -12.32 1.84
C LEU A 477 23.49 -13.12 0.52
N ARG A 478 24.20 -12.58 -0.49
CA ARG A 478 24.17 -13.04 -1.89
C ARG A 478 25.53 -13.53 -2.41
N ALA A 479 25.49 -14.52 -3.30
CA ALA A 479 26.64 -15.02 -4.06
C ALA A 479 26.22 -15.31 -5.52
N ASP A 480 27.01 -14.87 -6.51
CA ASP A 480 26.74 -15.10 -7.94
C ASP A 480 27.71 -16.14 -8.52
N ILE A 481 27.21 -17.29 -8.97
CA ILE A 481 28.02 -18.28 -9.72
C ILE A 481 27.87 -18.06 -11.21
N LYS A 482 28.99 -17.96 -11.92
CA LYS A 482 29.07 -17.75 -13.37
C LYS A 482 29.31 -19.07 -14.11
N SER A 483 28.79 -19.18 -15.34
CA SER A 483 28.95 -20.34 -16.24
C SER A 483 30.42 -20.74 -16.53
N ARG A 484 31.35 -19.81 -16.34
CA ARG A 484 32.80 -20.05 -16.45
C ARG A 484 33.47 -20.62 -15.20
N ALA A 485 32.81 -20.56 -14.04
CA ALA A 485 33.31 -21.18 -12.81
C ALA A 485 32.79 -22.61 -12.69
N GLU A 486 31.53 -22.84 -13.05
CA GLU A 486 30.84 -24.12 -12.98
C GLU A 486 29.71 -24.16 -14.02
N GLN A 487 29.39 -25.33 -14.57
CA GLN A 487 28.31 -25.45 -15.54
C GLN A 487 26.95 -25.21 -14.87
N LEU A 488 26.14 -24.32 -15.44
CA LEU A 488 24.82 -23.95 -14.89
C LEU A 488 23.70 -24.87 -15.39
N ASP A 489 23.89 -25.61 -16.49
CA ASP A 489 22.90 -26.54 -17.01
C ASP A 489 22.63 -27.66 -15.99
N GLY A 490 21.35 -27.89 -15.67
CA GLY A 490 20.92 -28.82 -14.62
C GLY A 490 20.69 -28.16 -13.25
N VAL A 491 21.09 -26.89 -13.06
CA VAL A 491 20.78 -26.11 -11.86
C VAL A 491 19.54 -25.27 -12.12
N PHE A 492 18.45 -25.57 -11.42
CA PHE A 492 17.18 -24.85 -11.56
C PHE A 492 16.96 -23.81 -10.46
N VAL A 493 16.23 -22.74 -10.81
CA VAL A 493 15.69 -21.75 -9.87
C VAL A 493 14.20 -22.04 -9.71
N ASP A 494 13.83 -22.46 -8.50
CA ASP A 494 12.44 -22.65 -8.09
C ASP A 494 11.77 -21.29 -7.83
N PHE A 495 10.55 -21.13 -8.35
CA PHE A 495 9.73 -19.94 -8.19
C PHE A 495 9.44 -19.60 -6.71
N PHE A 496 9.23 -20.60 -5.85
CA PHE A 496 8.99 -20.35 -4.42
C PHE A 496 10.24 -19.89 -3.67
N ASN A 497 11.42 -20.33 -4.10
CA ASN A 497 12.72 -19.86 -3.62
C ASN A 497 13.23 -18.60 -4.35
N SER A 498 12.42 -18.00 -5.24
CA SER A 498 12.83 -16.88 -6.07
C SER A 498 13.12 -15.58 -5.30
N PHE A 499 13.87 -14.67 -5.93
CA PHE A 499 14.35 -13.42 -5.35
C PHE A 499 13.27 -12.59 -4.64
N TYR A 500 12.03 -12.58 -5.17
CA TYR A 500 10.91 -11.87 -4.55
C TYR A 500 10.05 -12.76 -3.66
N VAL A 501 9.60 -13.93 -4.14
CA VAL A 501 8.62 -14.78 -3.41
C VAL A 501 9.17 -15.21 -2.05
N ARG A 502 10.46 -15.53 -1.97
CA ARG A 502 11.20 -15.88 -0.75
C ARG A 502 11.06 -14.82 0.35
N GLY A 503 11.03 -13.53 0.00
CA GLY A 503 10.92 -12.41 0.95
C GLY A 503 9.49 -11.99 1.30
N MET A 504 8.47 -12.49 0.59
CA MET A 504 7.08 -12.07 0.80
C MET A 504 6.56 -12.32 2.23
N PRO A 505 6.88 -13.44 2.93
CA PRO A 505 6.46 -13.63 4.32
C PRO A 505 6.99 -12.54 5.25
N ALA A 506 8.25 -12.13 5.09
CA ALA A 506 8.87 -11.08 5.89
C ALA A 506 8.22 -9.71 5.62
N ILE A 507 7.95 -9.37 4.36
CA ILE A 507 7.23 -8.14 3.96
C ILE A 507 5.81 -8.13 4.55
N VAL A 508 5.07 -9.23 4.46
CA VAL A 508 3.70 -9.33 5.01
C VAL A 508 3.70 -9.20 6.53
N ILE A 509 4.65 -9.83 7.24
CA ILE A 509 4.83 -9.66 8.68
C ILE A 509 5.17 -8.20 9.02
N GLY A 510 6.03 -7.54 8.24
CA GLY A 510 6.34 -6.12 8.39
C GLY A 510 5.12 -5.21 8.24
N LEU A 511 4.25 -5.45 7.25
CA LEU A 511 3.00 -4.71 7.06
C LEU A 511 2.02 -4.90 8.23
N VAL A 512 1.86 -6.15 8.71
CA VAL A 512 1.02 -6.46 9.88
C VAL A 512 1.56 -5.76 11.14
N LEU A 513 2.86 -5.88 11.42
CA LEU A 513 3.49 -5.27 12.61
C LEU A 513 3.46 -3.74 12.57
N ASN A 514 3.68 -3.12 11.40
CA ASN A 514 3.50 -1.68 11.18
C ASN A 514 2.08 -1.25 11.60
N MET A 515 1.05 -1.92 11.06
CA MET A 515 -0.33 -1.56 11.36
C MET A 515 -0.72 -1.82 12.83
N VAL A 516 -0.33 -2.95 13.41
CA VAL A 516 -0.57 -3.25 14.83
C VAL A 516 0.13 -2.24 15.74
N GLY A 517 1.35 -1.83 15.41
CA GLY A 517 2.09 -0.79 16.14
C GLY A 517 1.40 0.58 16.09
N VAL A 518 0.90 0.98 14.92
CA VAL A 518 0.18 2.24 14.73
C VAL A 518 -1.18 2.25 15.43
N LEU A 519 -1.97 1.16 15.34
CA LEU A 519 -3.21 0.99 16.11
C LEU A 519 -2.94 1.05 17.62
N ALA A 520 -1.92 0.36 18.11
CA ALA A 520 -1.57 0.35 19.53
C ALA A 520 -1.14 1.75 20.00
N PHE A 521 -0.33 2.47 19.20
CA PHE A 521 0.07 3.85 19.49
C PHE A 521 -1.14 4.79 19.53
N ASP A 522 -2.04 4.73 18.55
CA ASP A 522 -3.25 5.54 18.50
C ASP A 522 -4.18 5.25 19.69
N HIS A 523 -4.52 3.99 19.97
CA HIS A 523 -5.40 3.63 21.07
C HIS A 523 -4.83 3.94 22.46
N VAL A 524 -3.51 3.86 22.65
CA VAL A 524 -2.85 4.23 23.92
C VAL A 524 -2.76 5.74 24.10
N THR A 525 -2.36 6.49 23.05
CA THR A 525 -2.24 7.96 23.15
C THR A 525 -3.60 8.65 23.19
N MET A 526 -4.56 8.19 22.39
CA MET A 526 -5.92 8.75 22.27
C MET A 526 -6.95 8.03 23.14
N TRP A 527 -6.52 7.34 24.21
CA TRP A 527 -7.39 6.55 25.11
C TRP A 527 -8.62 7.32 25.61
N ALA A 528 -8.47 8.61 25.97
CA ALA A 528 -9.57 9.47 26.43
C ALA A 528 -10.45 10.05 25.30
N PHE A 529 -10.05 9.93 24.04
CA PHE A 529 -10.91 10.16 22.88
C PHE A 529 -11.75 8.92 22.60
N TRP A 530 -11.12 7.74 22.53
CA TRP A 530 -11.82 6.48 22.32
C TRP A 530 -12.91 6.20 23.36
N ARG A 531 -12.65 6.44 24.66
CA ARG A 531 -13.67 6.31 25.73
C ARG A 531 -14.89 7.23 25.59
N ARG A 532 -14.79 8.34 24.85
CA ARG A 532 -15.93 9.23 24.57
C ARG A 532 -16.73 8.71 23.38
N LEU A 533 -16.06 8.33 22.29
CA LEU A 533 -16.72 7.72 21.13
C LEU A 533 -17.38 6.37 21.47
N GLN A 534 -16.85 5.63 22.45
CA GLN A 534 -17.46 4.41 22.98
C GLN A 534 -18.74 4.63 23.82
N LYS A 535 -19.10 5.87 24.15
CA LYS A 535 -20.35 6.19 24.86
C LYS A 535 -21.46 6.65 23.92
N ASN A 536 -21.13 7.35 22.83
CA ASN A 536 -22.12 7.94 21.95
C ASN A 536 -22.67 6.99 20.87
N SER A 537 -23.98 6.99 20.61
CA SER A 537 -24.62 6.03 19.72
C SER A 537 -24.13 6.12 18.26
N LEU A 538 -24.03 7.31 17.69
CA LEU A 538 -23.57 7.49 16.29
C LEU A 538 -22.11 7.08 16.10
N SER A 539 -21.21 7.45 17.03
CA SER A 539 -19.81 7.01 16.94
C SER A 539 -19.64 5.51 17.19
N ARG A 540 -20.53 4.89 17.97
CA ARG A 540 -20.55 3.42 18.11
C ARG A 540 -20.97 2.71 16.82
N GLN A 541 -21.86 3.28 16.00
CA GLN A 541 -22.14 2.72 14.67
C GLN A 541 -20.88 2.72 13.77
N ALA A 542 -20.05 3.77 13.85
CA ALA A 542 -18.74 3.79 13.16
C ALA A 542 -17.76 2.74 13.71
N MET A 543 -17.56 2.72 15.03
CA MET A 543 -16.54 1.87 15.65
C MET A 543 -16.88 0.38 15.61
N TYR A 544 -18.14 0.02 15.93
CA TYR A 544 -18.55 -1.37 16.20
C TYR A 544 -19.45 -1.98 15.13
N ASN A 545 -20.26 -1.18 14.43
CA ASN A 545 -21.36 -1.66 13.58
C ASN A 545 -21.10 -1.47 12.08
N SER A 546 -19.87 -1.16 11.69
CA SER A 546 -19.50 -1.00 10.28
C SER A 546 -18.02 -1.26 10.02
N THR A 547 -17.69 -1.45 8.74
CA THR A 547 -16.33 -1.51 8.17
C THR A 547 -15.61 -0.15 8.13
N SER A 548 -16.16 0.90 8.74
CA SER A 548 -15.43 2.16 8.95
C SER A 548 -14.11 1.90 9.68
N VAL A 549 -13.03 2.55 9.25
CA VAL A 549 -11.69 2.43 9.85
C VAL A 549 -11.27 3.73 10.52
N LEU A 550 -11.63 4.89 9.96
CA LEU A 550 -11.24 6.20 10.45
C LEU A 550 -12.44 6.89 11.13
N CYS A 551 -12.31 7.26 12.40
CA CYS A 551 -13.44 7.77 13.20
C CYS A 551 -13.56 9.32 13.27
N ASP A 552 -12.73 10.04 12.51
CA ASP A 552 -12.63 11.52 12.57
C ASP A 552 -13.96 12.25 12.26
N PHE A 553 -14.81 11.69 11.40
CA PHE A 553 -16.12 12.29 11.06
C PHE A 553 -17.18 12.20 12.17
N VAL A 554 -16.89 11.50 13.27
CA VAL A 554 -17.70 11.39 14.49
C VAL A 554 -16.89 11.81 15.74
N SER A 555 -15.93 12.73 15.57
CA SER A 555 -15.05 13.21 16.65
C SER A 555 -15.63 14.31 17.54
N ASP A 556 -16.70 14.99 17.10
CA ASP A 556 -17.36 16.13 17.78
C ASP A 556 -18.22 15.72 19.00
N VAL A 557 -17.68 14.84 19.82
CA VAL A 557 -18.35 14.19 20.95
C VAL A 557 -17.88 14.83 22.26
N HIS A 558 -18.80 15.46 22.97
CA HIS A 558 -18.54 16.26 24.16
C HIS A 558 -19.18 15.65 25.41
N GLU A 559 -18.54 15.84 26.56
CA GLU A 559 -19.13 15.50 27.86
C GLU A 559 -20.07 16.63 28.29
N VAL A 560 -21.27 16.26 28.73
CA VAL A 560 -22.22 17.16 29.39
C VAL A 560 -22.33 16.70 30.85
N ASP A 561 -22.13 17.64 31.77
CA ASP A 561 -22.36 17.41 33.19
C ASP A 561 -23.87 17.47 33.44
N ASN A 562 -24.44 16.38 33.98
CA ASN A 562 -25.88 16.28 34.23
C ASN A 562 -26.22 17.05 35.53
N ASP A 563 -26.34 18.37 35.44
CA ASP A 563 -26.81 19.26 36.52
C ASP A 563 -28.33 19.10 36.76
N GLU A 564 -28.78 17.88 37.04
CA GLU A 564 -30.11 17.62 37.60
C GLU A 564 -30.01 17.73 39.13
N PRO A 565 -30.62 18.76 39.77
CA PRO A 565 -30.49 18.98 41.20
C PRO A 565 -31.33 17.95 41.97
N THR A 566 -30.75 16.78 42.23
CA THR A 566 -31.37 15.71 43.03
C THR A 566 -31.66 16.21 44.44
N THR A 567 -32.92 16.51 44.72
CA THR A 567 -33.40 17.08 45.99
C THR A 567 -33.41 16.08 47.15
N ASP A 568 -33.23 14.78 46.88
CA ASP A 568 -33.15 13.72 47.90
C ASP A 568 -31.72 13.53 48.44
N ALA A 569 -31.45 14.07 49.63
CA ALA A 569 -30.16 14.02 50.31
C ALA A 569 -29.76 12.64 50.88
N SER A 570 -30.33 11.54 50.38
CA SER A 570 -30.24 10.19 50.98
C SER A 570 -29.32 9.20 50.25
N HIS A 571 -29.03 9.40 48.96
CA HIS A 571 -28.19 8.47 48.18
C HIS A 571 -26.92 9.13 47.60
N ARG A 572 -25.82 9.01 48.36
CA ARG A 572 -24.46 9.40 47.91
C ARG A 572 -23.92 8.42 46.85
N ARG A 573 -24.44 8.48 45.63
CA ARG A 573 -24.04 7.59 44.52
C ARG A 573 -22.67 8.01 43.95
N THR A 574 -21.63 7.24 44.26
CA THR A 574 -20.24 7.54 43.87
C THR A 574 -19.90 7.13 42.43
N THR A 575 -20.67 7.59 41.45
CA THR A 575 -20.28 7.68 40.02
C THR A 575 -20.89 8.93 39.38
N THR A 576 -20.05 9.87 38.96
CA THR A 576 -20.48 10.98 38.09
C THR A 576 -20.62 10.47 36.67
N ASP A 577 -21.76 9.83 36.38
CA ASP A 577 -22.13 9.36 35.05
C ASP A 577 -22.51 10.54 34.15
N LYS A 578 -21.48 11.28 33.72
CA LYS A 578 -21.54 12.30 32.68
C LYS A 578 -22.20 11.74 31.43
N SER A 579 -23.23 12.43 30.93
CA SER A 579 -23.76 12.16 29.60
C SER A 579 -22.73 12.60 28.56
N VAL A 580 -22.78 11.97 27.39
CA VAL A 580 -21.85 12.22 26.30
C VAL A 580 -22.70 12.44 25.06
N VAL A 581 -22.58 13.62 24.45
CA VAL A 581 -23.54 14.12 23.46
C VAL A 581 -22.78 14.70 22.26
N MET A 582 -23.33 14.47 21.07
CA MET A 582 -22.87 15.06 19.81
C MET A 582 -23.98 15.98 19.25
N GLN A 583 -23.69 17.28 19.13
CA GLN A 583 -24.59 18.21 18.44
C GLN A 583 -24.40 18.10 16.92
N CYS A 584 -25.25 17.30 16.27
CA CYS A 584 -25.15 17.04 14.84
C CYS A 584 -26.22 17.80 14.04
N LYS A 585 -25.83 18.62 13.06
CA LYS A 585 -26.78 19.28 12.15
C LYS A 585 -27.54 18.26 11.30
N ALA A 586 -28.84 18.43 11.12
CA ALA A 586 -29.67 17.51 10.34
C ALA A 586 -29.13 17.27 8.91
N ARG A 587 -28.61 18.32 8.23
CA ARG A 587 -27.97 18.20 6.90
C ARG A 587 -26.71 17.33 6.93
N ARG A 588 -25.90 17.45 7.99
CA ARG A 588 -24.71 16.62 8.22
C ARG A 588 -25.10 15.17 8.43
N LEU A 589 -26.02 14.93 9.37
CA LEU A 589 -26.50 13.60 9.73
C LEU A 589 -27.13 12.86 8.52
N SER A 590 -27.89 13.56 7.67
CA SER A 590 -28.44 13.02 6.43
C SER A 590 -27.37 12.58 5.43
N THR A 591 -26.29 13.37 5.30
CA THR A 591 -25.15 12.99 4.46
C THR A 591 -24.36 11.82 5.06
N LEU A 592 -24.30 11.70 6.40
CA LEU A 592 -23.70 10.55 7.07
C LEU A 592 -24.51 9.27 6.88
N GLN A 593 -25.85 9.31 7.02
CA GLN A 593 -26.72 8.15 6.88
C GLN A 593 -26.53 7.48 5.51
N TRP A 594 -26.58 8.27 4.43
CA TRP A 594 -26.26 7.81 3.09
C TRP A 594 -24.86 7.21 2.98
N TYR A 595 -23.83 7.86 3.53
CA TYR A 595 -22.46 7.36 3.45
C TYR A 595 -22.29 6.03 4.18
N PHE A 596 -22.89 5.86 5.36
CA PHE A 596 -22.94 4.56 6.05
C PHE A 596 -23.58 3.47 5.19
N MET A 597 -24.76 3.73 4.61
CA MET A 597 -25.53 2.72 3.91
C MET A 597 -25.00 2.39 2.50
N SER A 598 -24.44 3.37 1.79
CA SER A 598 -24.06 3.23 0.38
C SER A 598 -22.54 3.06 0.15
N HIS A 599 -21.67 3.57 1.04
CA HIS A 599 -20.21 3.43 0.93
C HIS A 599 -19.59 2.37 1.86
N MET A 600 -20.31 1.90 2.89
CA MET A 600 -19.79 0.94 3.85
C MET A 600 -20.72 -0.28 4.00
N VAL A 601 -20.17 -1.37 4.52
CA VAL A 601 -20.91 -2.52 5.04
C VAL A 601 -21.26 -2.24 6.50
N CYS A 602 -22.56 -2.23 6.77
CA CYS A 602 -23.15 -2.18 8.09
C CYS A 602 -23.37 -3.61 8.63
N PHE A 603 -23.14 -3.83 9.91
CA PHE A 603 -23.20 -5.17 10.54
C PHE A 603 -24.56 -5.51 11.17
N GLY A 604 -25.53 -4.61 11.12
CA GLY A 604 -26.92 -4.88 11.51
C GLY A 604 -27.17 -4.96 13.02
N LEU A 605 -26.19 -4.62 13.85
CA LEU A 605 -26.24 -4.88 15.30
C LEU A 605 -27.20 -3.92 16.01
N PRO A 606 -28.21 -4.40 16.75
CA PRO A 606 -29.13 -3.53 17.47
C PRO A 606 -28.45 -2.89 18.69
N GLU A 607 -29.01 -1.75 19.12
CA GLU A 607 -28.62 -1.13 20.39
C GLU A 607 -29.22 -1.86 21.58
N ARG A 608 -28.42 -2.03 22.64
CA ARG A 608 -28.81 -2.87 23.80
C ARG A 608 -29.97 -2.29 24.60
N GLU A 609 -30.22 -0.98 24.50
CA GLU A 609 -31.40 -0.33 25.12
C GLU A 609 -32.65 -0.44 24.23
N LEU A 610 -32.48 -0.49 22.90
CA LEU A 610 -33.59 -0.73 21.96
C LEU A 610 -34.17 -2.13 22.13
N SER A 611 -33.33 -3.16 22.21
CA SER A 611 -33.80 -4.53 22.46
C SER A 611 -34.61 -4.63 23.77
N LYS A 612 -34.18 -3.93 24.82
CA LYS A 612 -34.89 -3.86 26.11
C LYS A 612 -36.21 -3.10 26.04
N LYS A 613 -36.28 -1.93 25.39
CA LYS A 613 -37.57 -1.24 25.19
C LYS A 613 -38.50 -2.00 24.23
N LYS A 614 -37.99 -2.61 23.16
CA LYS A 614 -38.78 -3.40 22.18
C LYS A 614 -39.41 -4.64 22.83
N SER A 615 -38.67 -5.35 23.69
CA SER A 615 -39.20 -6.48 24.48
C SER A 615 -40.15 -6.03 25.59
N ALA A 616 -39.90 -4.89 26.25
CA ALA A 616 -40.84 -4.31 27.21
C ALA A 616 -42.14 -3.82 26.55
N ALA A 617 -42.07 -3.21 25.36
CA ALA A 617 -43.22 -2.76 24.59
C ALA A 617 -44.06 -3.95 24.10
N ALA A 618 -43.41 -5.02 23.63
CA ALA A 618 -44.10 -6.27 23.27
C ALA A 618 -44.82 -6.93 24.47
N ALA A 619 -44.29 -6.78 25.69
CA ALA A 619 -44.95 -7.19 26.92
C ALA A 619 -46.07 -6.21 27.38
N ALA A 620 -45.99 -4.93 26.98
CA ALA A 620 -46.97 -3.89 27.32
C ALA A 620 -48.18 -3.84 26.37
N THR A 621 -48.16 -4.56 25.23
CA THR A 621 -49.21 -4.54 24.19
C THR A 621 -50.61 -5.01 24.61
N THR A 622 -50.84 -5.29 25.90
CA THR A 622 -52.15 -5.55 26.50
C THR A 622 -52.74 -4.35 27.27
N ALA A 623 -52.07 -3.19 27.32
CA ALA A 623 -52.59 -1.99 27.99
C ALA A 623 -52.19 -0.67 27.29
N ALA A 624 -53.00 0.37 27.53
CA ALA A 624 -52.75 1.79 27.21
C ALA A 624 -52.58 2.17 25.72
N ALA A 625 -53.68 2.11 24.96
CA ALA A 625 -53.88 3.00 23.82
C ALA A 625 -54.49 4.34 24.30
N LYS A 626 -53.66 5.25 24.83
CA LYS A 626 -53.96 6.68 25.08
C LYS A 626 -52.72 7.40 25.64
N ASP A 627 -52.23 8.41 24.92
CA ASP A 627 -52.06 9.80 25.38
C ASP A 627 -51.30 10.63 24.34
N ASP A 628 -52.05 11.22 23.41
CA ASP A 628 -51.59 12.36 22.62
C ASP A 628 -51.89 13.67 23.39
N ASN A 629 -50.92 14.60 23.41
CA ASN A 629 -50.98 15.99 23.93
C ASN A 629 -50.65 16.25 25.41
N ALA A 630 -49.36 16.17 25.77
CA ALA A 630 -48.66 17.00 26.76
C ALA A 630 -47.14 16.81 26.56
N THR A 631 -46.21 17.75 26.75
CA THR A 631 -46.19 19.21 26.96
C THR A 631 -44.86 19.71 26.36
N GLY A 632 -44.61 20.98 26.03
CA GLY A 632 -44.99 22.18 26.76
C GLY A 632 -43.92 22.66 27.76
N ASP A 633 -42.70 22.10 27.71
CA ASP A 633 -41.54 22.53 28.51
C ASP A 633 -40.24 22.51 27.68
N GLY A 634 -39.24 23.30 28.08
CA GLY A 634 -38.01 23.59 27.34
C GLY A 634 -36.92 22.51 27.35
N LYS A 635 -37.30 21.24 27.52
CA LYS A 635 -36.35 20.12 27.68
C LYS A 635 -35.80 19.71 26.31
N THR A 636 -34.47 19.73 26.14
CA THR A 636 -33.83 19.32 24.88
C THR A 636 -34.01 17.82 24.65
N ILE A 637 -34.71 17.47 23.57
CA ILE A 637 -34.92 16.06 23.17
C ILE A 637 -33.57 15.46 22.78
N LEU A 638 -33.20 14.35 23.42
CA LEU A 638 -32.03 13.56 23.07
C LEU A 638 -32.43 12.47 22.08
N TYR A 639 -31.54 12.19 21.13
CA TYR A 639 -31.77 11.21 20.07
C TYR A 639 -30.74 10.09 20.13
N VAL A 640 -31.14 8.89 19.73
CA VAL A 640 -30.26 7.71 19.65
C VAL A 640 -30.19 7.27 18.19
N VAL A 641 -28.98 7.10 17.67
CA VAL A 641 -28.78 6.50 16.34
C VAL A 641 -28.70 4.99 16.50
N GLY A 642 -29.70 4.30 15.95
CA GLY A 642 -29.79 2.84 15.94
C GLY A 642 -29.59 2.26 14.54
N GLN A 643 -29.45 0.94 14.47
CA GLN A 643 -29.39 0.18 13.22
C GLN A 643 -30.35 -1.01 13.28
N SER A 644 -31.03 -1.29 12.16
CA SER A 644 -31.87 -2.48 11.99
C SER A 644 -31.04 -3.68 11.51
N GLU A 645 -31.65 -4.87 11.56
CA GLU A 645 -31.02 -6.13 11.13
C GLU A 645 -30.64 -6.15 9.63
N SER A 646 -31.24 -5.29 8.81
CA SER A 646 -30.88 -5.08 7.39
C SER A 646 -29.68 -4.14 7.19
N GLY A 647 -29.18 -3.52 8.26
CA GLY A 647 -28.14 -2.49 8.20
C GLY A 647 -28.67 -1.07 7.98
N HIS A 648 -29.99 -0.86 7.89
CA HIS A 648 -30.56 0.50 7.78
C HIS A 648 -30.28 1.32 9.04
N LEU A 649 -29.96 2.61 8.88
CA LEU A 649 -29.56 3.49 9.99
C LEU A 649 -30.70 4.47 10.32
N HIS A 650 -31.21 4.36 11.55
CA HIS A 650 -32.39 5.05 12.05
C HIS A 650 -32.03 6.15 13.05
N LEU A 651 -32.90 7.16 13.17
CA LEU A 651 -32.77 8.23 14.16
C LEU A 651 -33.97 8.17 15.09
N LEU A 652 -33.72 7.85 16.36
CA LEU A 652 -34.76 7.56 17.33
C LEU A 652 -34.81 8.66 18.40
N ASP A 653 -35.99 8.98 18.92
CA ASP A 653 -36.19 9.98 19.98
C ASP A 653 -35.94 9.42 21.41
N ASP A 654 -36.19 10.21 22.46
CA ASP A 654 -36.10 9.80 23.87
C ASP A 654 -37.01 8.59 24.22
N HIS A 655 -38.14 8.45 23.52
CA HIS A 655 -39.05 7.31 23.67
C HIS A 655 -38.51 6.05 22.94
N LEU A 656 -37.51 6.23 22.06
CA LEU A 656 -36.93 5.27 21.12
C LEU A 656 -37.86 4.94 19.94
N VAL A 657 -38.65 5.93 19.51
CA VAL A 657 -39.51 5.89 18.31
C VAL A 657 -38.78 6.52 17.13
N ASP A 658 -38.95 5.99 15.92
CA ASP A 658 -38.22 6.42 14.72
C ASP A 658 -38.75 7.73 14.13
N VAL A 659 -37.83 8.66 13.84
CA VAL A 659 -38.13 10.02 13.38
C VAL A 659 -38.42 10.01 11.88
N LYS A 660 -39.70 9.77 11.55
CA LYS A 660 -40.28 9.77 10.19
C LYS A 660 -39.67 10.85 9.28
N SER A 661 -39.32 10.49 8.05
CA SER A 661 -38.56 11.35 7.13
C SER A 661 -39.25 12.68 6.82
N LEU A 662 -40.58 12.79 6.85
CA LEU A 662 -41.26 14.09 6.73
C LEU A 662 -40.81 15.09 7.83
N ALA A 663 -40.76 14.65 9.09
CA ALA A 663 -40.30 15.48 10.21
C ALA A 663 -38.80 15.76 10.12
N PHE A 664 -38.01 14.77 9.68
CA PHE A 664 -36.56 14.96 9.53
C PHE A 664 -36.19 15.85 8.33
N ASN A 665 -36.91 15.79 7.21
CA ASN A 665 -36.71 16.67 6.06
C ASN A 665 -37.01 18.14 6.41
N ILE A 666 -37.98 18.41 7.29
CA ILE A 666 -38.21 19.77 7.84
C ILE A 666 -36.99 20.23 8.65
N LYS A 667 -36.37 19.35 9.46
CA LYS A 667 -35.11 19.62 10.18
C LYS A 667 -33.93 19.86 9.21
N ILE A 668 -33.81 19.08 8.13
CA ILE A 668 -32.80 19.24 7.06
C ILE A 668 -32.95 20.60 6.37
N LEU A 669 -34.15 20.97 5.94
CA LEU A 669 -34.42 22.26 5.28
C LEU A 669 -34.05 23.43 6.19
N ARG A 670 -34.37 23.36 7.49
CA ARG A 670 -34.05 24.37 8.50
C ARG A 670 -32.63 24.31 9.07
N ASP A 671 -31.84 23.29 8.71
CA ASP A 671 -30.49 23.01 9.25
C ASP A 671 -30.39 22.93 10.78
N THR A 672 -31.46 22.46 11.44
CA THR A 672 -31.50 22.38 12.91
C THR A 672 -30.49 21.37 13.45
N ALA A 673 -29.87 21.68 14.58
CA ALA A 673 -29.10 20.72 15.35
C ALA A 673 -30.00 19.60 15.92
N VAL A 674 -29.39 18.44 16.13
CA VAL A 674 -29.96 17.25 16.77
C VAL A 674 -28.94 16.81 17.80
N GLU A 675 -29.36 16.68 19.06
CA GLU A 675 -28.48 16.22 20.14
C GLU A 675 -28.51 14.70 20.20
N ILE A 676 -27.45 14.07 19.71
CA ILE A 676 -27.33 12.60 19.69
C ILE A 676 -26.62 12.16 20.97
N LYS A 677 -27.23 11.24 21.72
CA LYS A 677 -26.70 10.62 22.92
C LYS A 677 -25.83 9.41 22.58
#